data_AF-A0A1W9TD60-F1
#
_entry.id   AF-A0A1W9TD60-F1
#
_cell.length_a   1.000
_cell.length_b   1.000
_cell.length_c   1.000
_cell.angle_alpha   90.00
_cell.angle_beta   90.00
_cell.angle_gamma   90.00
#
_symmetry.space_group_name_H-M   'P 1'
#
loop_
_entity.id
_entity.type
_entity.pdbx_description
1 polymer ?
#
loop_
_entity_poly.entity_id
_entity_poly.type
_entity_poly.pdbx_seq_one_letter_code
_entity_poly.pdbx_strand_id
1 'polypeptide(L)'
;MNDHCPVKQNIDILLEAEAAQTVLDPEPRRHMTGLLHLLEEIAAGRAAMGHLDALAAMADRLAAARETAAAALGRKFLNTLAGEREVFQSHIESRNCPTGECDLLAPAPCQMACPAGIDVACYVSLIGQGRYAEAVDVIRLDNPFPWVCGLICVHPCETECLRQRLDTPIAIRDLKAFAARQAMSAGLWRLAQVPAPANGQRVAVIGAGPAGLSAAYHLALNGYAVTVFEKLPMAGGMMAVGIPPYRLPRELLTAEVELIQSLGVEIRTEVAFGRDVTLERLRADGYGAFFVATGLHLSGRLNVPGEDLSGVLKGVDFLREVSLGRSVSLGRRVIVIGGGNVAIDVARSALRAGAGTVSLVCLEKREEMPAWEDEIKEALEEGVGLTNCFGPSRFIEENGRVAGLEFKHCTSVFDEDRRFNPCYDECVLNLMKADNIIVAIGQAGDVEFARTEGMALTSRHGLAANAVTYQTPVTDVFAGGDAVYGPRSVIEAIGAGKAAARSIHCYLQGLPLPRMAALPVRRMQTEVFEMSAMRKMELRRPRLPAADPILRRRTFERLETELSPAQARDEARRCLRCDICKRCGQCASVCREKMGLDALPFNNFDSPDPPAGDFRVTTDNCVLCGACTENCPTGAIRIETHNGECRLSFCGTVLCRDQMEYCRECGAELGATRYLDHVHHRMQGIDPLQPRRLLCADCIRKDLEDRYLAIPAGRRSPVIHLDD
;
A
#
# COMPACT_ATOMS: atom_id res chain seq x y z
N MET A 1 5.22 6.37 -17.41
CA MET A 1 5.90 7.35 -16.56
C MET A 1 7.27 7.57 -17.17
N ASN A 2 7.85 8.76 -17.07
CA ASN A 2 9.29 8.90 -17.34
C ASN A 2 10.03 7.94 -16.41
N ASP A 3 11.00 7.19 -16.94
CA ASP A 3 11.82 6.27 -16.13
C ASP A 3 12.76 7.00 -15.17
N HIS A 4 12.78 8.34 -15.24
CA HIS A 4 13.63 9.22 -14.44
C HIS A 4 12.85 10.33 -13.73
N CYS A 5 13.39 10.74 -12.58
CA CYS A 5 12.88 11.76 -11.69
C CYS A 5 13.46 13.12 -12.06
N PRO A 6 12.62 14.10 -12.46
CA PRO A 6 13.05 15.46 -12.77
C PRO A 6 13.84 16.15 -11.66
N VAL A 7 13.54 15.87 -10.39
CA VAL A 7 14.28 16.43 -9.25
C VAL A 7 15.72 15.93 -9.28
N LYS A 8 15.91 14.60 -9.35
CA LYS A 8 17.24 13.99 -9.37
C LYS A 8 18.02 14.34 -10.63
N GLN A 9 17.38 14.30 -11.80
CA GLN A 9 18.01 14.72 -13.05
C GLN A 9 18.57 16.14 -12.99
N ASN A 10 17.84 17.10 -12.41
CA ASN A 10 18.34 18.46 -12.28
C ASN A 10 19.47 18.60 -11.25
N ILE A 11 19.47 17.78 -10.19
CA ILE A 11 20.62 17.68 -9.28
C ILE A 11 21.86 17.22 -10.06
N ASP A 12 21.73 16.14 -10.84
CA ASP A 12 22.85 15.56 -11.57
C ASP A 12 23.40 16.54 -12.62
N ILE A 13 22.53 17.25 -13.35
CA ILE A 13 22.92 18.31 -14.29
C ILE A 13 23.74 19.42 -13.60
N LEU A 14 23.34 19.85 -12.40
CA LEU A 14 24.03 20.92 -11.68
C LEU A 14 25.37 20.45 -11.10
N LEU A 15 25.44 19.21 -10.60
CA LEU A 15 26.69 18.60 -10.13
C LEU A 15 27.69 18.42 -11.27
N GLU A 16 27.23 17.96 -12.44
CA GLU A 16 28.07 17.89 -13.64
C GLU A 16 28.58 19.26 -14.08
N ALA A 17 27.70 20.28 -14.06
CA ALA A 17 28.08 21.66 -14.40
C ALA A 17 29.13 22.23 -13.42
N GLU A 18 28.99 21.94 -12.12
CA GLU A 18 29.94 22.33 -11.08
C GLU A 18 31.30 21.64 -11.24
N ALA A 19 31.31 20.32 -11.46
CA ALA A 19 32.51 19.53 -11.67
C ALA A 19 33.27 19.96 -12.94
N ALA A 20 32.54 20.28 -14.01
CA ALA A 20 33.10 20.78 -15.26
C ALA A 20 33.49 22.27 -15.21
N GLN A 21 33.23 22.96 -14.09
CA GLN A 21 33.42 24.41 -13.96
C GLN A 21 32.75 25.21 -15.09
N THR A 22 31.55 24.80 -15.48
CA THR A 22 30.80 25.36 -16.61
C THR A 22 30.39 26.82 -16.41
N VAL A 23 30.20 27.23 -15.15
CA VAL A 23 29.84 28.60 -14.74
C VAL A 23 31.03 29.19 -13.98
N LEU A 24 31.68 30.18 -14.59
CA LEU A 24 32.90 30.79 -14.05
C LEU A 24 32.59 32.02 -13.20
N ASP A 25 31.56 32.78 -13.55
CA ASP A 25 31.23 34.02 -12.86
C ASP A 25 30.75 33.74 -11.42
N PRO A 26 31.31 34.40 -10.38
CA PRO A 26 31.00 34.08 -8.98
C PRO A 26 29.52 34.26 -8.61
N GLU A 27 28.84 35.25 -9.18
CA GLU A 27 27.45 35.55 -8.87
C GLU A 27 26.48 34.50 -9.44
N PRO A 28 26.49 34.18 -10.75
CA PRO A 28 25.73 33.06 -11.30
C PRO A 28 26.08 31.71 -10.64
N ARG A 29 27.36 31.49 -10.31
CA ARG A 29 27.78 30.28 -9.58
C ARG A 29 27.09 30.15 -8.23
N ARG A 30 27.00 31.25 -7.45
CA ARG A 30 26.26 31.27 -6.19
C ARG A 30 24.77 30.92 -6.38
N HIS A 31 24.14 31.39 -7.46
CA HIS A 31 22.76 31.03 -7.78
C HIS A 31 22.60 29.56 -8.16
N MET A 32 23.55 29.02 -8.93
CA MET A 32 23.60 27.60 -9.27
C MET A 32 23.75 26.71 -8.02
N THR A 33 24.68 27.03 -7.11
CA THR A 33 24.85 26.30 -5.84
C THR A 33 23.61 26.41 -4.96
N GLY A 34 22.97 27.58 -4.90
CA GLY A 34 21.70 27.76 -4.19
C GLY A 34 20.57 26.92 -4.76
N LEU A 35 20.50 26.79 -6.10
CA LEU A 35 19.53 25.94 -6.79
C LEU A 35 19.77 24.45 -6.46
N LEU A 36 21.03 24.00 -6.51
CA LEU A 36 21.41 22.64 -6.14
C LEU A 36 21.00 22.32 -4.70
N HIS A 37 21.33 23.18 -3.75
CA HIS A 37 20.97 22.97 -2.35
C HIS A 37 19.45 22.84 -2.13
N LEU A 38 18.65 23.71 -2.76
CA LEU A 38 17.18 23.62 -2.67
C LEU A 38 16.63 22.31 -3.27
N LEU A 39 17.22 21.83 -4.37
CA LEU A 39 16.85 20.54 -4.94
C LEU A 39 17.23 19.37 -4.04
N GLU A 40 18.39 19.41 -3.39
CA GLU A 40 18.80 18.41 -2.41
C GLU A 40 17.86 18.37 -1.21
N GLU A 41 17.39 19.53 -0.71
CA GLU A 41 16.38 19.58 0.35
C GLU A 41 15.04 18.94 -0.09
N ILE A 42 14.64 19.10 -1.35
CA ILE A 42 13.47 18.40 -1.91
C ILE A 42 13.73 16.90 -2.02
N ALA A 43 14.86 16.49 -2.61
CA ALA A 43 15.24 15.09 -2.78
C ALA A 43 15.46 14.35 -1.45
N ALA A 44 15.71 15.09 -0.37
CA ALA A 44 15.81 14.58 0.98
C ALA A 44 14.48 14.61 1.77
N GLY A 45 13.41 15.18 1.20
CA GLY A 45 12.11 15.31 1.87
C GLY A 45 12.08 16.31 3.03
N ARG A 46 13.03 17.25 3.07
CA ARG A 46 13.15 18.30 4.10
C ARG A 46 12.56 19.65 3.67
N ALA A 47 12.31 19.81 2.38
CA ALA A 47 11.72 21.03 1.83
C ALA A 47 10.26 21.24 2.26
N ALA A 48 9.85 22.51 2.23
CA ALA A 48 8.47 22.97 2.39
C ALA A 48 8.00 23.68 1.11
N MET A 49 6.68 23.91 0.95
CA MET A 49 6.13 24.47 -0.31
C MET A 49 6.80 25.76 -0.79
N GLY A 50 7.22 26.65 0.12
CA GLY A 50 7.95 27.88 -0.23
C GLY A 50 9.31 27.65 -0.92
N HIS A 51 9.88 26.44 -0.83
CA HIS A 51 11.11 26.08 -1.55
C HIS A 51 10.88 26.04 -3.07
N LEU A 52 9.67 25.74 -3.54
CA LEU A 52 9.36 25.78 -4.99
C LEU A 52 9.45 27.19 -5.55
N ASP A 53 9.00 28.18 -4.77
CA ASP A 53 9.03 29.58 -5.19
C ASP A 53 10.48 30.12 -5.11
N ALA A 54 11.25 29.68 -4.11
CA ALA A 54 12.67 29.96 -4.02
C ALA A 54 13.47 29.34 -5.18
N LEU A 55 13.15 28.11 -5.61
CA LEU A 55 13.75 27.46 -6.77
C LEU A 55 13.50 28.26 -8.05
N ALA A 56 12.23 28.65 -8.29
CA ALA A 56 11.87 29.46 -9.45
C ALA A 56 12.66 30.78 -9.46
N ALA A 57 12.70 31.49 -8.32
CA ALA A 57 13.41 32.76 -8.20
C ALA A 57 14.93 32.64 -8.41
N MET A 58 15.56 31.54 -7.94
CA MET A 58 16.98 31.30 -8.18
C MET A 58 17.26 30.96 -9.65
N ALA A 59 16.39 30.17 -10.26
CA ALA A 59 16.50 29.82 -11.67
C ALA A 59 16.30 31.02 -12.60
N ASP A 60 15.40 31.95 -12.27
CA ASP A 60 15.22 33.22 -12.99
C ASP A 60 16.48 34.09 -12.95
N ARG A 61 17.11 34.22 -11.77
CA ARG A 61 18.38 34.96 -11.63
C ARG A 61 19.49 34.32 -12.44
N LEU A 62 19.56 32.99 -12.44
CA LEU A 62 20.53 32.24 -13.23
C LEU A 62 20.25 32.40 -14.73
N ALA A 63 19.00 32.37 -15.16
CA ALA A 63 18.57 32.57 -16.54
C ALA A 63 18.85 33.98 -17.08
N ALA A 64 18.86 34.98 -16.19
CA ALA A 64 19.17 36.37 -16.48
C ALA A 64 20.68 36.69 -16.46
N ALA A 65 21.55 35.71 -16.16
CA ALA A 65 22.99 35.90 -16.15
C ALA A 65 23.52 36.32 -17.55
N ARG A 66 24.58 37.13 -17.56
CA ARG A 66 25.28 37.51 -18.81
C ARG A 66 26.04 36.34 -19.41
N GLU A 67 26.61 35.49 -18.56
CA GLU A 67 27.29 34.26 -18.97
C GLU A 67 26.30 33.31 -19.64
N THR A 68 26.54 32.99 -20.91
CA THR A 68 25.60 32.24 -21.76
C THR A 68 25.32 30.84 -21.23
N ALA A 69 26.33 30.18 -20.66
CA ALA A 69 26.22 28.85 -20.07
C ALA A 69 25.31 28.86 -18.83
N ALA A 70 25.52 29.80 -17.91
CA ALA A 70 24.65 30.01 -16.75
C ALA A 70 23.21 30.31 -17.17
N ALA A 71 23.03 31.23 -18.11
CA ALA A 71 21.73 31.61 -18.63
C ALA A 71 20.99 30.42 -19.27
N ALA A 72 21.71 29.53 -19.97
CA ALA A 72 21.15 28.32 -20.56
C ALA A 72 20.71 27.32 -19.49
N LEU A 73 21.50 27.11 -18.44
CA LEU A 73 21.14 26.25 -17.30
C LEU A 73 19.87 26.75 -16.60
N GLY A 74 19.80 28.05 -16.29
CA GLY A 74 18.62 28.66 -15.68
C GLY A 74 17.35 28.49 -16.53
N ARG A 75 17.42 28.76 -17.84
CA ARG A 75 16.29 28.57 -18.76
C ARG A 75 15.87 27.10 -18.87
N LYS A 76 16.83 26.17 -18.92
CA LYS A 76 16.55 24.72 -18.95
C LYS A 76 15.76 24.32 -17.70
N PHE A 77 16.21 24.74 -16.52
CA PHE A 77 15.52 24.44 -15.26
C PHE A 77 14.12 25.05 -15.22
N LEU A 78 13.94 26.31 -15.61
CA LEU A 78 12.63 26.96 -15.64
C LEU A 78 11.64 26.23 -16.55
N ASN A 79 12.10 25.76 -17.72
CA ASN A 79 11.27 24.96 -18.62
C ASN A 79 10.85 23.63 -17.97
N THR A 80 11.77 22.94 -17.30
CA THR A 80 11.46 21.71 -16.55
C THR A 80 10.48 21.99 -15.41
N LEU A 81 10.71 23.03 -14.61
CA LEU A 81 9.82 23.39 -13.50
C LEU A 81 8.42 23.77 -14.01
N ALA A 82 8.30 24.45 -15.16
CA ALA A 82 7.01 24.78 -15.76
C ALA A 82 6.26 23.55 -16.30
N GLY A 83 6.99 22.59 -16.90
CA GLY A 83 6.40 21.36 -17.43
C GLY A 83 6.04 20.33 -16.37
N GLU A 84 6.85 20.24 -15.30
CA GLU A 84 6.82 19.14 -14.34
C GLU A 84 6.67 19.61 -12.88
N ARG A 85 6.14 20.83 -12.64
CA ARG A 85 5.96 21.40 -11.28
C ARG A 85 5.31 20.44 -10.29
N GLU A 86 4.31 19.69 -10.73
CA GLU A 86 3.60 18.71 -9.90
C GLU A 86 4.52 17.61 -9.36
N VAL A 87 5.59 17.25 -10.07
CA VAL A 87 6.57 16.26 -9.57
C VAL A 87 7.34 16.83 -8.39
N PHE A 88 7.83 18.07 -8.49
CA PHE A 88 8.56 18.75 -7.41
C PHE A 88 7.66 18.97 -6.19
N GLN A 89 6.42 19.43 -6.42
CA GLN A 89 5.41 19.56 -5.36
C GLN A 89 5.12 18.22 -4.70
N SER A 90 4.97 17.16 -5.50
CA SER A 90 4.69 15.84 -4.95
C SER A 90 5.84 15.34 -4.06
N HIS A 91 7.11 15.63 -4.35
CA HIS A 91 8.22 15.22 -3.47
C HIS A 91 8.12 15.91 -2.09
N ILE A 92 7.72 17.18 -2.07
CA ILE A 92 7.52 17.95 -0.84
C ILE A 92 6.32 17.41 -0.04
N GLU A 93 5.18 17.20 -0.71
CA GLU A 93 3.93 16.79 -0.07
C GLU A 93 3.95 15.33 0.38
N SER A 94 4.43 14.43 -0.49
CA SER A 94 4.34 12.98 -0.30
C SER A 94 5.55 12.40 0.42
N ARG A 95 6.70 13.07 0.34
CA ARG A 95 8.01 12.55 0.76
C ARG A 95 8.31 11.17 0.15
N ASN A 96 7.84 10.95 -1.06
CA ASN A 96 8.09 9.74 -1.86
C ASN A 96 8.55 10.14 -3.27
N CYS A 97 9.54 9.41 -3.78
CA CYS A 97 10.02 9.48 -5.15
C CYS A 97 9.66 8.17 -5.89
N PRO A 98 8.67 8.16 -6.79
CA PRO A 98 8.20 6.92 -7.42
C PRO A 98 9.27 6.13 -8.17
N THR A 99 10.24 6.82 -8.77
CA THR A 99 11.35 6.18 -9.50
C THR A 99 12.41 5.61 -8.56
N GLY A 100 12.41 6.02 -7.28
CA GLY A 100 13.40 5.61 -6.29
C GLY A 100 14.79 6.24 -6.44
N GLU A 101 14.95 7.19 -7.38
CA GLU A 101 16.24 7.86 -7.63
C GLU A 101 16.61 8.93 -6.60
N CYS A 102 15.62 9.48 -5.87
CA CYS A 102 15.88 10.27 -4.68
C CYS A 102 16.00 9.34 -3.46
N ASP A 103 17.24 9.08 -3.05
CA ASP A 103 17.61 8.02 -2.12
C ASP A 103 16.81 7.99 -0.81
N LEU A 104 16.58 9.14 -0.18
CA LEU A 104 15.87 9.25 1.09
C LEU A 104 14.35 9.14 0.96
N LEU A 105 13.83 9.22 -0.27
CA LEU A 105 12.39 9.17 -0.58
C LEU A 105 12.00 7.85 -1.28
N ALA A 106 12.85 6.83 -1.21
CA ALA A 106 12.62 5.52 -1.82
C ALA A 106 11.37 4.81 -1.27
N PRO A 107 10.30 4.64 -2.05
CA PRO A 107 9.00 4.27 -1.51
C PRO A 107 8.96 2.84 -0.96
N ALA A 108 8.14 2.64 0.07
CA ALA A 108 7.84 1.30 0.57
C ALA A 108 6.87 0.60 -0.39
N PRO A 109 7.20 -0.60 -0.93
CA PRO A 109 6.35 -1.28 -1.91
C PRO A 109 4.92 -1.52 -1.43
N CYS A 110 4.75 -1.90 -0.16
CA CYS A 110 3.45 -2.13 0.44
C CYS A 110 2.56 -0.87 0.49
N GLN A 111 3.16 0.32 0.65
CA GLN A 111 2.43 1.59 0.61
C GLN A 111 2.07 1.97 -0.83
N MET A 112 2.99 1.79 -1.79
CA MET A 112 2.72 2.05 -3.21
C MET A 112 1.66 1.14 -3.81
N ALA A 113 1.60 -0.11 -3.34
CA ALA A 113 0.59 -1.07 -3.75
C ALA A 113 -0.81 -0.77 -3.18
N CYS A 114 -0.90 0.05 -2.12
CA CYS A 114 -2.18 0.37 -1.50
C CYS A 114 -2.90 1.45 -2.30
N PRO A 115 -4.11 1.19 -2.86
CA PRO A 115 -4.84 2.19 -3.65
C PRO A 115 -5.23 3.45 -2.87
N ALA A 116 -5.42 3.34 -1.54
CA ALA A 116 -5.66 4.50 -0.67
C ALA A 116 -4.37 5.21 -0.24
N GLY A 117 -3.20 4.59 -0.48
CA GLY A 117 -1.88 5.13 -0.14
C GLY A 117 -1.53 5.10 1.35
N ILE A 118 -2.14 4.19 2.12
CA ILE A 118 -1.95 4.10 3.58
C ILE A 118 -0.47 3.84 3.90
N ASP A 119 0.09 4.58 4.85
CA ASP A 119 1.48 4.39 5.32
C ASP A 119 1.65 3.12 6.18
N VAL A 120 1.78 1.99 5.48
CA VAL A 120 1.88 0.65 6.07
C VAL A 120 3.05 0.51 7.02
N ALA A 121 4.24 0.97 6.62
CA ALA A 121 5.44 0.83 7.44
C ALA A 121 5.28 1.56 8.78
N CYS A 122 4.71 2.78 8.75
CA CYS A 122 4.45 3.57 9.93
C CYS A 122 3.50 2.88 10.92
N TYR A 123 2.28 2.52 10.50
CA TYR A 123 1.31 1.96 11.45
C TYR A 123 1.69 0.54 11.92
N VAL A 124 2.35 -0.27 11.07
CA VAL A 124 2.89 -1.56 11.49
C VAL A 124 3.96 -1.35 12.57
N SER A 125 4.82 -0.35 12.41
CA SER A 125 5.79 0.01 13.44
C SER A 125 5.11 0.47 14.74
N LEU A 126 4.07 1.29 14.68
CA LEU A 126 3.33 1.70 15.87
C LEU A 126 2.69 0.50 16.60
N ILE A 127 2.17 -0.48 15.87
CA ILE A 127 1.64 -1.73 16.46
C ILE A 127 2.76 -2.52 17.17
N GLY A 128 3.93 -2.65 16.56
CA GLY A 128 5.08 -3.31 17.20
C GLY A 128 5.57 -2.63 18.49
N GLN A 129 5.31 -1.32 18.62
CA GLN A 129 5.59 -0.50 19.80
C GLN A 129 4.46 -0.55 20.86
N GLY A 130 3.34 -1.19 20.56
CA GLY A 130 2.17 -1.21 21.45
C GLY A 130 1.28 0.03 21.35
N ARG A 131 1.53 0.94 20.40
CA ARG A 131 0.83 2.22 20.21
C ARG A 131 -0.35 2.06 19.25
N TYR A 132 -1.34 1.26 19.65
CA TYR A 132 -2.42 0.81 18.77
C TYR A 132 -3.37 1.93 18.32
N ALA A 133 -3.76 2.84 19.22
CA ALA A 133 -4.63 3.97 18.87
C ALA A 133 -3.96 4.90 17.87
N GLU A 134 -2.66 5.20 18.05
CA GLU A 134 -1.89 6.02 17.12
C GLU A 134 -1.72 5.34 15.76
N ALA A 135 -1.60 4.01 15.72
CA ALA A 135 -1.60 3.25 14.47
C ALA A 135 -2.92 3.45 13.70
N VAL A 136 -4.06 3.41 14.40
CA VAL A 136 -5.39 3.69 13.82
C VAL A 136 -5.48 5.13 13.33
N ASP A 137 -4.96 6.10 14.09
CA ASP A 137 -4.93 7.51 13.70
C ASP A 137 -4.13 7.72 12.40
N VAL A 138 -2.98 7.05 12.26
CA VAL A 138 -2.18 7.08 11.01
C VAL A 138 -2.97 6.47 9.85
N ILE A 139 -3.65 5.33 10.04
CA ILE A 139 -4.46 4.72 8.98
C ILE A 139 -5.56 5.69 8.51
N ARG A 140 -6.21 6.38 9.45
CA ARG A 140 -7.30 7.32 9.17
C ARG A 140 -6.90 8.55 8.36
N LEU A 141 -5.62 8.90 8.32
CA LEU A 141 -5.13 9.95 7.42
C LEU A 141 -5.38 9.63 5.94
N ASP A 142 -5.52 8.34 5.60
CA ASP A 142 -5.66 7.84 4.23
C ASP A 142 -6.93 7.01 4.00
N ASN A 143 -7.47 6.38 5.05
CA ASN A 143 -8.60 5.48 4.98
C ASN A 143 -9.52 5.63 6.21
N PRO A 144 -10.76 6.10 6.06
CA PRO A 144 -11.69 6.25 7.19
C PRO A 144 -12.20 4.92 7.76
N PHE A 145 -11.92 3.79 7.10
CA PHE A 145 -12.38 2.45 7.48
C PHE A 145 -11.23 1.50 7.86
N PRO A 146 -10.43 1.79 8.90
CA PRO A 146 -9.35 0.91 9.35
C PRO A 146 -9.84 -0.51 9.69
N TRP A 147 -10.97 -0.65 10.38
CA TRP A 147 -11.46 -1.94 10.86
C TRP A 147 -12.11 -2.74 9.73
N VAL A 148 -12.99 -2.16 8.91
CA VAL A 148 -13.52 -2.84 7.72
C VAL A 148 -12.37 -3.35 6.84
N CYS A 149 -11.39 -2.50 6.53
CA CYS A 149 -10.23 -2.91 5.73
C CYS A 149 -9.28 -3.87 6.45
N GLY A 150 -9.42 -4.05 7.76
CA GLY A 150 -8.73 -5.09 8.52
C GLY A 150 -9.41 -6.45 8.42
N LEU A 151 -10.66 -6.50 7.97
CA LEU A 151 -11.43 -7.74 7.84
C LEU A 151 -11.52 -8.20 6.38
N ILE A 152 -11.84 -7.29 5.45
CA ILE A 152 -12.26 -7.68 4.08
C ILE A 152 -11.35 -7.16 2.96
N CYS A 153 -10.23 -6.51 3.28
CA CYS A 153 -9.33 -5.99 2.26
C CYS A 153 -8.63 -7.12 1.49
N VAL A 154 -8.49 -6.92 0.18
CA VAL A 154 -7.74 -7.79 -0.76
C VAL A 154 -6.21 -7.71 -0.60
N HIS A 155 -5.75 -6.93 0.39
CA HIS A 155 -4.36 -6.80 0.86
C HIS A 155 -3.27 -6.75 -0.25
N PRO A 156 -3.36 -5.85 -1.25
CA PRO A 156 -2.33 -5.74 -2.30
C PRO A 156 -0.95 -5.39 -1.71
N CYS A 157 -0.95 -4.71 -0.56
CA CYS A 157 0.22 -4.43 0.26
C CYS A 157 0.97 -5.68 0.76
N GLU A 158 0.28 -6.82 0.94
CA GLU A 158 0.90 -8.09 1.32
C GLU A 158 1.50 -8.80 0.11
N THR A 159 0.84 -8.71 -1.05
CA THR A 159 1.34 -9.22 -2.34
C THR A 159 2.67 -8.59 -2.71
N GLU A 160 2.86 -7.29 -2.48
CA GLU A 160 4.11 -6.59 -2.76
C GLU A 160 5.10 -6.59 -1.57
N CYS A 161 4.81 -7.34 -0.50
CA CYS A 161 5.66 -7.35 0.69
C CYS A 161 6.97 -8.10 0.42
N LEU A 162 8.10 -7.40 0.49
CA LEU A 162 9.42 -8.00 0.22
C LEU A 162 9.84 -9.08 1.24
N ARG A 163 9.18 -9.17 2.40
CA ARG A 163 9.41 -10.25 3.37
C ARG A 163 9.09 -11.63 2.79
N GLN A 164 8.23 -11.72 1.77
CA GLN A 164 7.92 -12.97 1.08
C GLN A 164 9.14 -13.62 0.40
N ARG A 165 10.19 -12.84 0.13
CA ARG A 165 11.46 -13.36 -0.41
C ARG A 165 12.34 -14.03 0.64
N LEU A 166 12.00 -13.87 1.92
CA LEU A 166 12.64 -14.55 3.05
C LEU A 166 11.78 -15.69 3.58
N ASP A 167 10.50 -15.41 3.84
CA ASP A 167 9.55 -16.41 4.33
C ASP A 167 8.11 -16.15 3.84
N THR A 168 7.32 -15.36 4.57
CA THR A 168 5.93 -15.06 4.27
C THR A 168 5.68 -13.56 4.47
N PRO A 169 4.78 -12.94 3.68
CA PRO A 169 4.40 -11.55 3.86
C PRO A 169 4.01 -11.23 5.31
N ILE A 170 4.19 -9.96 5.70
CA ILE A 170 3.61 -9.44 6.94
C ILE A 170 2.08 -9.54 6.86
N ALA A 171 1.41 -9.98 7.93
CA ALA A 171 -0.04 -10.04 8.05
C ALA A 171 -0.65 -8.63 8.26
N ILE A 172 -0.41 -7.74 7.29
CA ILE A 172 -0.77 -6.32 7.32
C ILE A 172 -2.27 -6.13 7.55
N ARG A 173 -3.11 -6.94 6.89
CA ARG A 173 -4.58 -6.90 7.06
C ARG A 173 -4.97 -7.23 8.50
N ASP A 174 -4.44 -8.33 9.05
CA ASP A 174 -4.81 -8.81 10.38
C ASP A 174 -4.26 -7.88 11.48
N LEU A 175 -3.06 -7.31 11.29
CA LEU A 175 -2.51 -6.27 12.17
C LEU A 175 -3.41 -5.02 12.21
N LYS A 176 -4.01 -4.65 11.08
CA LYS A 176 -4.94 -3.51 10.99
C LYS A 176 -6.22 -3.76 11.78
N ALA A 177 -6.84 -4.94 11.62
CA ALA A 177 -8.00 -5.33 12.42
C ALA A 177 -7.66 -5.36 13.92
N PHE A 178 -6.51 -5.93 14.28
CA PHE A 178 -6.04 -5.96 15.66
C PHE A 178 -5.91 -4.54 16.25
N ALA A 179 -5.26 -3.61 15.54
CA ALA A 179 -5.10 -2.23 16.02
C ALA A 179 -6.44 -1.52 16.22
N ALA A 180 -7.35 -1.65 15.24
CA ALA A 180 -8.69 -1.07 15.30
C ALA A 180 -9.48 -1.58 16.50
N ARG A 181 -9.50 -2.90 16.71
CA ARG A 181 -10.16 -3.49 17.88
C ARG A 181 -9.55 -3.03 19.18
N GLN A 182 -8.21 -3.02 19.30
CA GLN A 182 -7.55 -2.59 20.53
C GLN A 182 -7.87 -1.12 20.86
N ALA A 183 -7.94 -0.24 19.85
CA ALA A 183 -8.36 1.15 20.06
C ALA A 183 -9.80 1.23 20.55
N MET A 184 -10.71 0.44 19.98
CA MET A 184 -12.11 0.33 20.44
C MET A 184 -12.22 -0.17 21.88
N SER A 185 -11.61 -1.32 22.19
CA SER A 185 -11.67 -1.91 23.52
C SER A 185 -11.05 -1.03 24.61
N ALA A 186 -10.08 -0.17 24.24
CA ALA A 186 -9.46 0.78 25.16
C ALA A 186 -10.27 2.08 25.35
N GLY A 187 -11.43 2.24 24.69
CA GLY A 187 -12.19 3.50 24.70
C GLY A 187 -11.47 4.65 23.96
N LEU A 188 -10.49 4.32 23.11
CA LEU A 188 -9.70 5.27 22.32
C LEU A 188 -10.17 5.32 20.85
N TRP A 189 -11.37 4.83 20.57
CA TRP A 189 -11.99 4.92 19.25
C TRP A 189 -12.56 6.31 19.01
N ARG A 190 -11.69 7.21 18.54
CA ARG A 190 -12.02 8.60 18.24
C ARG A 190 -11.36 9.07 16.96
N LEU A 191 -11.85 10.17 16.41
CA LEU A 191 -11.13 10.90 15.38
C LEU A 191 -10.07 11.81 16.02
N ALA A 192 -8.80 11.57 15.70
CA ALA A 192 -7.72 12.46 16.09
C ALA A 192 -7.58 13.66 15.13
N GLN A 193 -8.12 13.55 13.90
CA GLN A 193 -8.05 14.60 12.90
C GLN A 193 -9.01 15.74 13.27
N VAL A 194 -8.49 16.97 13.23
CA VAL A 194 -9.28 18.18 13.45
C VAL A 194 -9.65 18.77 12.08
N PRO A 195 -10.94 18.95 11.77
CA PRO A 195 -11.36 19.61 10.53
C PRO A 195 -10.81 21.03 10.42
N ALA A 196 -10.51 21.46 9.20
CA ALA A 196 -10.29 22.87 8.90
C ALA A 196 -11.55 23.69 9.24
N PRO A 197 -11.41 25.00 9.52
CA PRO A 197 -12.55 25.88 9.74
C PRO A 197 -13.56 25.81 8.60
N ALA A 198 -14.84 25.96 8.93
CA ALA A 198 -15.91 25.96 7.93
C ALA A 198 -15.65 27.02 6.85
N ASN A 199 -15.65 26.61 5.59
CA ASN A 199 -15.34 27.48 4.45
C ASN A 199 -16.59 28.05 3.75
N GLY A 200 -17.78 27.75 4.28
CA GLY A 200 -19.07 28.24 3.79
C GLY A 200 -19.58 27.56 2.51
N GLN A 201 -18.83 26.61 1.93
CA GLN A 201 -19.21 25.91 0.70
C GLN A 201 -19.82 24.54 1.00
N ARG A 202 -20.77 24.12 0.15
CA ARG A 202 -21.53 22.87 0.30
C ARG A 202 -21.20 21.88 -0.81
N VAL A 203 -21.05 20.61 -0.46
CA VAL A 203 -20.81 19.51 -1.41
C VAL A 203 -21.85 18.41 -1.23
N ALA A 204 -22.41 17.96 -2.35
CA ALA A 204 -23.35 16.84 -2.38
C ALA A 204 -22.61 15.57 -2.83
N VAL A 205 -22.72 14.52 -2.02
CA VAL A 205 -22.21 13.19 -2.36
C VAL A 205 -23.40 12.26 -2.59
N ILE A 206 -23.40 11.52 -3.69
CA ILE A 206 -24.50 10.65 -4.10
C ILE A 206 -24.02 9.20 -3.96
N GLY A 207 -24.59 8.49 -2.99
CA GLY A 207 -24.20 7.13 -2.58
C GLY A 207 -23.34 7.15 -1.31
N ALA A 208 -23.78 6.44 -0.28
CA ALA A 208 -23.06 6.23 0.99
C ALA A 208 -22.25 4.92 0.96
N GLY A 209 -21.70 4.55 -0.19
CA GLY A 209 -20.73 3.46 -0.32
C GLY A 209 -19.30 3.87 0.09
N PRO A 210 -18.32 2.97 -0.03
CA PRO A 210 -16.93 3.23 0.37
C PRO A 210 -16.32 4.47 -0.31
N ALA A 211 -16.56 4.65 -1.63
CA ALA A 211 -16.07 5.83 -2.35
C ALA A 211 -16.73 7.12 -1.87
N GLY A 212 -18.07 7.14 -1.76
CA GLY A 212 -18.82 8.33 -1.33
C GLY A 212 -18.47 8.74 0.10
N LEU A 213 -18.43 7.80 1.03
CA LEU A 213 -18.08 8.06 2.42
C LEU A 213 -16.61 8.49 2.58
N SER A 214 -15.68 7.92 1.79
CA SER A 214 -14.29 8.38 1.75
C SER A 214 -14.17 9.82 1.25
N ALA A 215 -14.88 10.17 0.17
CA ALA A 215 -14.91 11.54 -0.33
C ALA A 215 -15.50 12.49 0.72
N ALA A 216 -16.62 12.11 1.34
CA ALA A 216 -17.26 12.91 2.39
C ALA A 216 -16.34 13.14 3.59
N TYR A 217 -15.62 12.11 4.04
CA TYR A 217 -14.64 12.19 5.11
C TYR A 217 -13.55 13.23 4.81
N HIS A 218 -12.90 13.14 3.64
CA HIS A 218 -11.83 14.05 3.27
C HIS A 218 -12.32 15.48 3.00
N LEU A 219 -13.51 15.65 2.43
CA LEU A 219 -14.12 16.97 2.22
C LEU A 219 -14.52 17.64 3.54
N ALA A 220 -15.10 16.89 4.48
CA ALA A 220 -15.43 17.42 5.80
C ALA A 220 -14.18 17.88 6.55
N LEU A 221 -13.08 17.12 6.46
CA LEU A 221 -11.78 17.53 7.02
C LEU A 221 -11.24 18.84 6.41
N ASN A 222 -11.61 19.17 5.18
CA ASN A 222 -11.26 20.44 4.52
C ASN A 222 -12.25 21.59 4.84
N GLY A 223 -13.19 21.39 5.77
CA GLY A 223 -14.12 22.42 6.23
C GLY A 223 -15.35 22.63 5.35
N TYR A 224 -15.62 21.71 4.40
CA TYR A 224 -16.83 21.75 3.59
C TYR A 224 -18.04 21.21 4.36
N ALA A 225 -19.21 21.80 4.13
CA ALA A 225 -20.47 21.23 4.58
C ALA A 225 -20.92 20.13 3.60
N VAL A 226 -20.82 18.87 4.01
CA VAL A 226 -21.10 17.71 3.14
C VAL A 226 -22.43 17.07 3.50
N THR A 227 -23.26 16.84 2.48
CA THR A 227 -24.46 15.98 2.60
C THR A 227 -24.32 14.78 1.67
N VAL A 228 -24.48 13.58 2.21
CA VAL A 228 -24.52 12.32 1.47
C VAL A 228 -25.98 11.90 1.27
N PHE A 229 -26.38 11.65 0.03
CA PHE A 229 -27.70 11.16 -0.34
C PHE A 229 -27.62 9.67 -0.67
N GLU A 230 -28.34 8.83 0.07
CA GLU A 230 -28.30 7.37 -0.01
C GLU A 230 -29.69 6.80 -0.29
N LYS A 231 -29.79 5.92 -1.29
CA LYS A 231 -31.05 5.28 -1.72
C LYS A 231 -31.55 4.25 -0.72
N LEU A 232 -30.65 3.55 -0.05
CA LEU A 232 -30.93 2.51 0.93
C LEU A 232 -31.29 3.11 2.30
N PRO A 233 -31.94 2.32 3.19
CA PRO A 233 -32.27 2.77 4.55
C PRO A 233 -31.05 2.84 5.49
N MET A 234 -29.84 2.55 4.99
CA MET A 234 -28.61 2.55 5.78
C MET A 234 -27.41 2.96 4.92
N ALA A 235 -26.39 3.51 5.57
CA ALA A 235 -25.11 3.82 4.96
C ALA A 235 -24.19 2.58 4.87
N GLY A 236 -23.14 2.68 4.05
CA GLY A 236 -22.13 1.65 3.83
C GLY A 236 -22.18 1.01 2.44
N GLY A 237 -23.24 1.24 1.67
CA GLY A 237 -23.40 0.75 0.29
C GLY A 237 -23.15 -0.76 0.19
N MET A 238 -22.36 -1.21 -0.80
CA MET A 238 -22.02 -2.63 -0.96
C MET A 238 -21.26 -3.25 0.22
N MET A 239 -20.60 -2.46 1.09
CA MET A 239 -20.04 -3.02 2.34
C MET A 239 -21.17 -3.48 3.28
N ALA A 240 -22.25 -2.71 3.36
CA ALA A 240 -23.39 -3.00 4.23
C ALA A 240 -24.34 -4.06 3.64
N VAL A 241 -24.50 -4.12 2.32
CA VAL A 241 -25.51 -5.01 1.70
C VAL A 241 -24.94 -6.09 0.76
N GLY A 242 -23.68 -5.97 0.36
CA GLY A 242 -23.01 -6.93 -0.53
C GLY A 242 -22.11 -7.92 0.20
N ILE A 243 -21.50 -7.51 1.32
CA ILE A 243 -20.59 -8.36 2.10
C ILE A 243 -21.37 -8.96 3.29
N PRO A 244 -21.49 -10.29 3.43
CA PRO A 244 -22.26 -10.90 4.52
C PRO A 244 -21.80 -10.50 5.93
N PRO A 245 -22.72 -10.45 6.93
CA PRO A 245 -22.37 -10.06 8.30
C PRO A 245 -21.29 -10.92 8.98
N TYR A 246 -21.18 -12.22 8.62
CA TYR A 246 -20.17 -13.11 9.19
C TYR A 246 -18.73 -12.71 8.77
N ARG A 247 -18.58 -11.98 7.65
CA ARG A 247 -17.31 -11.39 7.21
C ARG A 247 -17.15 -9.96 7.73
N LEU A 248 -18.23 -9.20 7.70
CA LEU A 248 -18.23 -7.79 8.09
C LEU A 248 -19.43 -7.47 9.01
N PRO A 249 -19.23 -7.54 10.35
CA PRO A 249 -20.26 -7.20 11.32
C PRO A 249 -20.82 -5.79 11.11
N ARG A 250 -22.14 -5.62 11.26
CA ARG A 250 -22.83 -4.36 10.92
C ARG A 250 -22.60 -3.27 11.95
N GLU A 251 -22.46 -3.66 13.21
CA GLU A 251 -22.19 -2.78 14.33
C GLU A 251 -20.84 -2.08 14.15
N LEU A 252 -19.84 -2.82 13.65
CA LEU A 252 -18.51 -2.30 13.34
C LEU A 252 -18.55 -1.30 12.20
N LEU A 253 -19.21 -1.64 11.09
CA LEU A 253 -19.36 -0.72 9.96
C LEU A 253 -20.10 0.56 10.39
N THR A 254 -21.17 0.40 11.18
CA THR A 254 -21.93 1.53 11.74
C THR A 254 -21.04 2.43 12.59
N ALA A 255 -20.21 1.87 13.48
CA ALA A 255 -19.28 2.64 14.29
C ALA A 255 -18.22 3.40 13.48
N GLU A 256 -17.82 2.93 12.30
CA GLU A 256 -16.94 3.68 11.39
C GLU A 256 -17.68 4.78 10.62
N VAL A 257 -18.93 4.55 10.24
CA VAL A 257 -19.79 5.58 9.61
C VAL A 257 -20.11 6.70 10.61
N GLU A 258 -20.43 6.36 11.86
CA GLU A 258 -20.73 7.34 12.92
C GLU A 258 -19.55 8.28 13.18
N LEU A 259 -18.31 7.78 13.07
CA LEU A 259 -17.14 8.66 13.12
C LEU A 259 -17.14 9.67 11.98
N ILE A 260 -17.45 9.26 10.75
CA ILE A 260 -17.57 10.20 9.62
C ILE A 260 -18.67 11.25 9.90
N GLN A 261 -19.82 10.83 10.44
CA GLN A 261 -20.90 11.75 10.82
C GLN A 261 -20.47 12.73 11.93
N SER A 262 -19.60 12.31 12.85
CA SER A 262 -19.08 13.18 13.92
C SER A 262 -18.23 14.35 13.40
N LEU A 263 -17.80 14.33 12.13
CA LEU A 263 -17.19 15.46 11.43
C LEU A 263 -18.21 16.51 10.96
N GLY A 264 -19.50 16.28 11.20
CA GLY A 264 -20.60 17.11 10.71
C GLY A 264 -21.13 16.70 9.33
N VAL A 265 -20.73 15.52 8.82
CA VAL A 265 -21.27 14.96 7.58
C VAL A 265 -22.72 14.54 7.81
N GLU A 266 -23.64 15.11 7.04
CA GLU A 266 -25.05 14.73 7.06
C GLU A 266 -25.27 13.55 6.09
N ILE A 267 -25.93 12.48 6.54
CA ILE A 267 -26.28 11.34 5.68
C ILE A 267 -27.81 11.23 5.65
N ARG A 268 -28.38 11.41 4.46
CA ARG A 268 -29.82 11.29 4.19
C ARG A 268 -30.10 9.98 3.47
N THR A 269 -30.59 9.00 4.22
CA THR A 269 -31.02 7.69 3.70
C THR A 269 -32.39 7.78 3.04
N GLU A 270 -32.74 6.73 2.28
CA GLU A 270 -34.00 6.64 1.54
C GLU A 270 -34.23 7.78 0.52
N VAL A 271 -33.16 8.37 0.01
CA VAL A 271 -33.18 9.41 -1.02
C VAL A 271 -32.48 8.92 -2.28
N ALA A 272 -33.26 8.65 -3.33
CA ALA A 272 -32.74 8.21 -4.62
C ALA A 272 -32.44 9.40 -5.55
N PHE A 273 -31.20 9.49 -6.00
CA PHE A 273 -30.79 10.47 -7.02
C PHE A 273 -31.39 10.17 -8.40
N GLY A 274 -31.80 11.21 -9.12
CA GLY A 274 -32.56 11.12 -10.37
C GLY A 274 -34.07 10.91 -10.21
N ARG A 275 -34.55 10.71 -8.98
CA ARG A 275 -35.99 10.59 -8.64
C ARG A 275 -36.41 11.56 -7.55
N ASP A 276 -35.77 11.46 -6.39
CA ASP A 276 -36.13 12.22 -5.19
C ASP A 276 -35.32 13.53 -5.11
N VAL A 277 -34.10 13.53 -5.67
CA VAL A 277 -33.22 14.70 -5.83
C VAL A 277 -32.56 14.70 -7.20
N THR A 278 -32.34 15.89 -7.79
CA THR A 278 -31.69 16.09 -9.09
C THR A 278 -30.53 17.08 -8.98
N LEU A 279 -29.61 17.10 -9.94
CA LEU A 279 -28.51 18.07 -9.97
C LEU A 279 -29.02 19.51 -9.98
N GLU A 280 -30.06 19.78 -10.77
CA GLU A 280 -30.67 21.12 -10.85
C GLU A 280 -31.18 21.58 -9.47
N ARG A 281 -31.93 20.72 -8.77
CA ARG A 281 -32.46 21.04 -7.44
C ARG A 281 -31.34 21.28 -6.43
N LEU A 282 -30.33 20.42 -6.43
CA LEU A 282 -29.22 20.56 -5.50
C LEU A 282 -28.38 21.81 -5.79
N ARG A 283 -28.16 22.18 -7.05
CA ARG A 283 -27.56 23.49 -7.40
C ARG A 283 -28.39 24.65 -6.83
N ALA A 284 -29.71 24.60 -6.98
CA ALA A 284 -30.61 25.62 -6.43
C ALA A 284 -30.58 25.68 -4.88
N ASP A 285 -30.32 24.56 -4.22
CA ASP A 285 -30.13 24.48 -2.76
C ASP A 285 -28.72 24.92 -2.29
N GLY A 286 -27.87 25.39 -3.22
CA GLY A 286 -26.58 26.01 -2.93
C GLY A 286 -25.39 25.05 -2.86
N TYR A 287 -25.51 23.84 -3.42
CA TYR A 287 -24.38 22.93 -3.55
C TYR A 287 -23.47 23.35 -4.72
N GLY A 288 -22.16 23.47 -4.45
CA GLY A 288 -21.18 23.95 -5.42
C GLY A 288 -20.43 22.85 -6.19
N ALA A 289 -20.48 21.60 -5.70
CA ALA A 289 -19.90 20.44 -6.38
C ALA A 289 -20.65 19.16 -6.02
N PHE A 290 -20.56 18.17 -6.91
CA PHE A 290 -21.27 16.90 -6.84
C PHE A 290 -20.30 15.73 -7.01
N PHE A 291 -20.38 14.72 -6.15
CA PHE A 291 -19.66 13.47 -6.31
C PHE A 291 -20.61 12.28 -6.44
N VAL A 292 -20.61 11.62 -7.60
CA VAL A 292 -21.48 10.48 -7.91
C VAL A 292 -20.73 9.16 -7.69
N ALA A 293 -21.16 8.42 -6.67
CA ALA A 293 -20.56 7.17 -6.22
C ALA A 293 -21.64 6.10 -5.96
N THR A 294 -22.56 5.92 -6.92
CA THR A 294 -23.74 5.05 -6.80
C THR A 294 -23.45 3.54 -6.81
N GLY A 295 -22.23 3.13 -7.15
CA GLY A 295 -21.81 1.73 -7.15
C GLY A 295 -22.56 0.83 -8.14
N LEU A 296 -22.47 -0.50 -7.93
CA LEU A 296 -23.09 -1.52 -8.78
C LEU A 296 -24.04 -2.40 -7.96
N HIS A 297 -25.31 -1.98 -7.91
CA HIS A 297 -26.34 -2.61 -7.09
C HIS A 297 -27.27 -3.56 -7.86
N LEU A 298 -27.10 -3.71 -9.19
CA LEU A 298 -27.88 -4.66 -9.99
C LEU A 298 -27.09 -5.96 -10.20
N SER A 299 -27.79 -7.06 -10.47
CA SER A 299 -27.15 -8.35 -10.82
C SER A 299 -27.07 -8.51 -12.34
N GLY A 300 -26.03 -9.19 -12.82
CA GLY A 300 -25.95 -9.66 -14.21
C GLY A 300 -27.07 -10.65 -14.56
N ARG A 301 -27.37 -10.76 -15.86
CA ARG A 301 -28.34 -11.73 -16.41
C ARG A 301 -27.64 -12.76 -17.28
N LEU A 302 -28.06 -14.02 -17.18
CA LEU A 302 -27.61 -15.13 -18.01
C LEU A 302 -28.19 -15.05 -19.43
N ASN A 303 -29.38 -14.47 -19.57
CA ASN A 303 -30.13 -14.40 -20.83
C ASN A 303 -30.42 -15.80 -21.42
N VAL A 304 -30.80 -16.74 -20.56
CA VAL A 304 -31.21 -18.10 -20.96
C VAL A 304 -32.70 -18.34 -20.66
N PRO A 305 -33.38 -19.26 -21.37
CA PRO A 305 -34.82 -19.47 -21.21
C PRO A 305 -35.20 -19.86 -19.77
N GLY A 306 -36.20 -19.18 -19.21
CA GLY A 306 -36.76 -19.43 -17.87
C GLY A 306 -36.04 -18.73 -16.72
N GLU A 307 -35.15 -17.76 -16.99
CA GLU A 307 -34.45 -16.98 -15.95
C GLU A 307 -35.38 -16.16 -15.04
N ASP A 308 -36.58 -15.83 -15.51
CA ASP A 308 -37.57 -15.04 -14.76
C ASP A 308 -38.60 -15.92 -14.01
N LEU A 309 -38.39 -17.24 -13.93
CA LEU A 309 -39.26 -18.17 -13.19
C LEU A 309 -39.23 -17.90 -11.69
N SER A 310 -40.36 -18.17 -11.02
CA SER A 310 -40.43 -18.14 -9.56
C SER A 310 -39.40 -19.10 -8.95
N GLY A 311 -38.67 -18.65 -7.93
CA GLY A 311 -37.58 -19.39 -7.29
C GLY A 311 -36.19 -19.17 -7.91
N VAL A 312 -36.10 -18.49 -9.07
CA VAL A 312 -34.83 -17.95 -9.56
C VAL A 312 -34.58 -16.59 -8.89
N LEU A 313 -33.47 -16.50 -8.18
CA LEU A 313 -33.07 -15.33 -7.40
C LEU A 313 -31.82 -14.70 -8.01
N LYS A 314 -31.67 -13.40 -7.78
CA LYS A 314 -30.49 -12.63 -8.17
C LYS A 314 -29.53 -12.52 -6.98
N GLY A 315 -28.24 -12.79 -7.19
CA GLY A 315 -27.26 -12.90 -6.11
C GLY A 315 -27.09 -11.62 -5.29
N VAL A 316 -27.00 -10.46 -5.95
CA VAL A 316 -26.87 -9.17 -5.25
C VAL A 316 -28.13 -8.84 -4.45
N ASP A 317 -29.31 -9.15 -4.99
CA ASP A 317 -30.57 -8.92 -4.30
C ASP A 317 -30.72 -9.87 -3.10
N PHE A 318 -30.36 -11.15 -3.27
CA PHE A 318 -30.33 -12.13 -2.19
C PHE A 318 -29.44 -11.68 -1.02
N LEU A 319 -28.20 -11.29 -1.30
CA LEU A 319 -27.27 -10.81 -0.27
C LEU A 319 -27.77 -9.54 0.41
N ARG A 320 -28.40 -8.64 -0.36
CA ARG A 320 -29.02 -7.43 0.19
C ARG A 320 -30.14 -7.77 1.16
N GLU A 321 -31.09 -8.62 0.77
CA GLU A 321 -32.22 -8.99 1.64
C GLU A 321 -31.72 -9.68 2.93
N VAL A 322 -30.77 -10.60 2.81
CA VAL A 322 -30.12 -11.24 3.98
C VAL A 322 -29.46 -10.21 4.88
N SER A 323 -28.71 -9.26 4.30
CA SER A 323 -27.99 -8.22 5.04
C SER A 323 -28.91 -7.22 5.73
N LEU A 324 -30.10 -6.97 5.18
CA LEU A 324 -31.13 -6.13 5.77
C LEU A 324 -31.96 -6.87 6.83
N GLY A 325 -31.59 -8.12 7.17
CA GLY A 325 -32.30 -8.93 8.17
C GLY A 325 -33.66 -9.44 7.69
N ARG A 326 -33.94 -9.37 6.38
CA ARG A 326 -35.19 -9.84 5.80
C ARG A 326 -35.11 -11.34 5.53
N SER A 327 -36.19 -12.06 5.83
CA SER A 327 -36.25 -13.50 5.63
C SER A 327 -36.33 -13.84 4.14
N VAL A 328 -35.37 -14.62 3.64
CA VAL A 328 -35.45 -15.23 2.31
C VAL A 328 -35.85 -16.69 2.45
N SER A 329 -36.97 -17.09 1.83
CA SER A 329 -37.40 -18.48 1.83
C SER A 329 -36.63 -19.29 0.78
N LEU A 330 -35.74 -20.17 1.26
CA LEU A 330 -35.02 -21.13 0.43
C LEU A 330 -35.59 -22.54 0.66
N GLY A 331 -35.63 -23.33 -0.42
CA GLY A 331 -35.97 -24.74 -0.38
C GLY A 331 -34.80 -25.61 0.08
N ARG A 332 -34.95 -26.93 -0.07
CA ARG A 332 -33.96 -27.90 0.40
C ARG A 332 -32.73 -27.93 -0.50
N ARG A 333 -32.91 -27.83 -1.82
CA ARG A 333 -31.83 -27.86 -2.82
C ARG A 333 -31.66 -26.49 -3.47
N VAL A 334 -30.50 -25.89 -3.29
CA VAL A 334 -30.16 -24.59 -3.88
C VAL A 334 -28.98 -24.74 -4.82
N ILE A 335 -29.10 -24.21 -6.04
CA ILE A 335 -27.99 -24.05 -6.98
C ILE A 335 -27.57 -22.58 -6.99
N VAL A 336 -26.27 -22.32 -6.92
CA VAL A 336 -25.69 -21.00 -7.09
C VAL A 336 -24.83 -21.00 -8.35
N ILE A 337 -25.01 -20.02 -9.22
CA ILE A 337 -24.30 -19.92 -10.50
C ILE A 337 -23.28 -18.79 -10.42
N GLY A 338 -21.99 -19.11 -10.60
CA GLY A 338 -20.90 -18.14 -10.66
C GLY A 338 -19.61 -18.65 -10.01
N GLY A 339 -18.46 -18.15 -10.47
CA GLY A 339 -17.13 -18.55 -9.97
C GLY A 339 -16.40 -17.51 -9.10
N GLY A 340 -16.96 -16.29 -8.94
CA GLY A 340 -16.31 -15.19 -8.21
C GLY A 340 -16.66 -15.11 -6.70
N ASN A 341 -16.01 -14.21 -5.98
CA ASN A 341 -16.20 -14.02 -4.53
C ASN A 341 -17.67 -13.80 -4.13
N VAL A 342 -18.44 -13.06 -4.95
CA VAL A 342 -19.88 -12.85 -4.71
C VAL A 342 -20.63 -14.19 -4.72
N ALA A 343 -20.29 -15.11 -5.61
CA ALA A 343 -20.94 -16.42 -5.70
C ALA A 343 -20.61 -17.30 -4.49
N ILE A 344 -19.38 -17.21 -3.96
CA ILE A 344 -18.99 -17.85 -2.70
C ILE A 344 -19.80 -17.29 -1.52
N ASP A 345 -19.90 -15.97 -1.41
CA ASP A 345 -20.69 -15.32 -0.35
C ASP A 345 -22.18 -15.65 -0.44
N VAL A 346 -22.74 -15.73 -1.66
CA VAL A 346 -24.12 -16.20 -1.89
C VAL A 346 -24.28 -17.64 -1.41
N ALA A 347 -23.37 -18.55 -1.79
CA ALA A 347 -23.47 -19.97 -1.44
C ALA A 347 -23.38 -20.20 0.08
N ARG A 348 -22.42 -19.55 0.74
CA ARG A 348 -22.25 -19.63 2.20
C ARG A 348 -23.40 -18.97 2.95
N SER A 349 -23.94 -17.86 2.43
CA SER A 349 -25.12 -17.21 3.02
C SER A 349 -26.39 -18.03 2.82
N ALA A 350 -26.53 -18.77 1.71
CA ALA A 350 -27.66 -19.67 1.48
C ALA A 350 -27.71 -20.80 2.51
N LEU A 351 -26.55 -21.38 2.89
CA LEU A 351 -26.48 -22.37 3.97
C LEU A 351 -27.00 -21.79 5.30
N ARG A 352 -26.57 -20.58 5.65
CA ARG A 352 -26.97 -19.88 6.88
C ARG A 352 -28.44 -19.45 6.86
N ALA A 353 -28.98 -19.17 5.67
CA ALA A 353 -30.39 -18.88 5.45
C ALA A 353 -31.29 -20.14 5.45
N GLY A 354 -30.74 -21.32 5.75
CA GLY A 354 -31.50 -22.56 5.97
C GLY A 354 -31.58 -23.50 4.77
N ALA A 355 -30.79 -23.28 3.70
CA ALA A 355 -30.71 -24.24 2.61
C ALA A 355 -30.20 -25.59 3.10
N GLY A 356 -30.85 -26.69 2.67
CA GLY A 356 -30.46 -28.05 3.06
C GLY A 356 -29.16 -28.50 2.39
N THR A 357 -29.01 -28.23 1.10
CA THR A 357 -27.82 -28.50 0.29
C THR A 357 -27.61 -27.35 -0.69
N VAL A 358 -26.36 -26.89 -0.84
CA VAL A 358 -25.98 -25.84 -1.78
C VAL A 358 -24.95 -26.40 -2.76
N SER A 359 -25.18 -26.22 -4.05
CA SER A 359 -24.24 -26.55 -5.12
C SER A 359 -23.86 -25.30 -5.89
N LEU A 360 -22.59 -24.94 -5.85
CA LEU A 360 -21.98 -23.87 -6.65
C LEU A 360 -21.56 -24.44 -8.01
N VAL A 361 -22.09 -23.87 -9.08
CA VAL A 361 -21.80 -24.28 -10.47
C VAL A 361 -21.16 -23.11 -11.21
N CYS A 362 -20.04 -23.37 -11.89
CA CYS A 362 -19.29 -22.33 -12.60
C CYS A 362 -18.67 -22.85 -13.91
N LEU A 363 -18.34 -21.92 -14.80
CA LEU A 363 -17.79 -22.18 -16.14
C LEU A 363 -16.32 -22.56 -16.06
N GLU A 364 -15.62 -21.95 -15.12
CA GLU A 364 -14.19 -22.02 -14.92
C GLU A 364 -13.77 -23.39 -14.41
N LYS A 365 -12.57 -23.82 -14.82
CA LYS A 365 -11.86 -24.88 -14.11
C LYS A 365 -11.54 -24.42 -12.69
N ARG A 366 -11.24 -25.37 -11.80
CA ARG A 366 -10.98 -25.09 -10.39
C ARG A 366 -9.86 -24.06 -10.18
N GLU A 367 -8.83 -24.10 -11.02
CA GLU A 367 -7.65 -23.24 -10.98
C GLU A 367 -7.87 -21.89 -11.68
N GLU A 368 -8.93 -21.79 -12.49
CA GLU A 368 -9.31 -20.61 -13.26
C GLU A 368 -10.40 -19.77 -12.55
N MET A 369 -10.93 -20.26 -11.42
CA MET A 369 -11.97 -19.57 -10.65
C MET A 369 -11.50 -18.18 -10.19
N PRO A 370 -12.30 -17.11 -10.40
CA PRO A 370 -11.94 -15.76 -9.93
C PRO A 370 -11.96 -15.59 -8.41
N ALA A 371 -12.65 -16.47 -7.68
CA ALA A 371 -12.71 -16.41 -6.23
C ALA A 371 -11.37 -16.74 -5.58
N TRP A 372 -11.10 -16.16 -4.41
CA TRP A 372 -9.86 -16.46 -3.68
C TRP A 372 -9.85 -17.89 -3.14
N GLU A 373 -8.66 -18.51 -3.19
CA GLU A 373 -8.46 -19.90 -2.80
C GLU A 373 -8.93 -20.20 -1.36
N ASP A 374 -8.62 -19.30 -0.42
CA ASP A 374 -9.04 -19.44 0.98
C ASP A 374 -10.57 -19.41 1.10
N GLU A 375 -11.26 -18.54 0.36
CA GLU A 375 -12.73 -18.47 0.38
C GLU A 375 -13.38 -19.72 -0.22
N ILE A 376 -12.81 -20.26 -1.30
CA ILE A 376 -13.28 -21.51 -1.89
C ILE A 376 -13.11 -22.67 -0.90
N LYS A 377 -11.95 -22.75 -0.25
CA LYS A 377 -11.67 -23.80 0.75
C LYS A 377 -12.66 -23.74 1.91
N GLU A 378 -12.93 -22.55 2.46
CA GLU A 378 -13.90 -22.40 3.53
C GLU A 378 -15.32 -22.80 3.11
N ALA A 379 -15.73 -22.47 1.89
CA ALA A 379 -17.04 -22.87 1.37
C ALA A 379 -17.17 -24.40 1.28
N LEU A 380 -16.14 -25.09 0.79
CA LEU A 380 -16.09 -26.55 0.74
C LEU A 380 -16.13 -27.17 2.14
N GLU A 381 -15.39 -26.62 3.10
CA GLU A 381 -15.40 -27.07 4.50
C GLU A 381 -16.79 -26.92 5.15
N GLU A 382 -17.55 -25.90 4.78
CA GLU A 382 -18.94 -25.69 5.24
C GLU A 382 -19.96 -26.61 4.55
N GLY A 383 -19.54 -27.35 3.52
CA GLY A 383 -20.35 -28.33 2.80
C GLY A 383 -21.00 -27.81 1.51
N VAL A 384 -20.52 -26.70 0.95
CA VAL A 384 -20.91 -26.27 -0.40
C VAL A 384 -20.34 -27.27 -1.41
N GLY A 385 -21.19 -27.88 -2.23
CA GLY A 385 -20.74 -28.70 -3.35
C GLY A 385 -20.24 -27.82 -4.49
N LEU A 386 -19.12 -28.18 -5.13
CA LEU A 386 -18.56 -27.43 -6.25
C LEU A 386 -18.65 -28.24 -7.55
N THR A 387 -19.11 -27.61 -8.62
CA THR A 387 -19.20 -28.19 -9.97
C THR A 387 -18.62 -27.21 -10.98
N ASN A 388 -17.43 -27.54 -11.50
CA ASN A 388 -16.68 -26.74 -12.46
C ASN A 388 -16.98 -27.18 -13.91
N CYS A 389 -16.62 -26.35 -14.88
CA CYS A 389 -16.75 -26.64 -16.31
C CYS A 389 -18.20 -26.86 -16.79
N PHE A 390 -19.18 -26.17 -16.20
CA PHE A 390 -20.58 -26.26 -16.62
C PHE A 390 -21.24 -24.89 -16.72
N GLY A 391 -21.89 -24.63 -17.86
CA GLY A 391 -22.66 -23.41 -18.11
C GLY A 391 -24.15 -23.68 -18.20
N PRO A 392 -25.01 -22.71 -17.83
CA PRO A 392 -26.46 -22.88 -17.90
C PRO A 392 -26.94 -22.95 -19.36
N SER A 393 -27.83 -23.90 -19.64
CA SER A 393 -28.53 -24.05 -20.92
C SER A 393 -29.94 -23.46 -20.84
N ARG A 394 -30.78 -23.98 -19.92
CA ARG A 394 -32.16 -23.53 -19.70
C ARG A 394 -32.67 -23.93 -18.32
N PHE A 395 -33.52 -23.08 -17.74
CA PHE A 395 -34.22 -23.38 -16.50
C PHE A 395 -35.35 -24.39 -16.76
N ILE A 396 -35.56 -25.30 -15.82
CA ILE A 396 -36.64 -26.30 -15.89
C ILE A 396 -37.79 -25.82 -15.02
N GLU A 397 -38.96 -25.70 -15.64
CA GLU A 397 -40.21 -25.31 -14.98
C GLU A 397 -41.03 -26.54 -14.58
N GLU A 398 -41.55 -26.51 -13.37
CA GLU A 398 -42.60 -27.42 -12.90
C GLU A 398 -43.61 -26.62 -12.07
N ASN A 399 -44.90 -26.67 -12.42
CA ASN A 399 -45.98 -25.95 -11.73
C ASN A 399 -45.75 -24.42 -11.57
N GLY A 400 -45.21 -23.74 -12.59
CA GLY A 400 -44.98 -22.29 -12.54
C GLY A 400 -43.76 -21.86 -11.71
N ARG A 401 -42.93 -22.81 -11.28
CA ARG A 401 -41.72 -22.58 -10.47
C ARG A 401 -40.53 -23.31 -11.05
N VAL A 402 -39.32 -22.82 -10.76
CA VAL A 402 -38.09 -23.56 -11.07
C VAL A 402 -38.04 -24.89 -10.30
N ALA A 403 -37.69 -25.96 -11.00
CA ALA A 403 -37.48 -27.31 -10.46
C ALA A 403 -36.04 -27.83 -10.70
N GLY A 404 -35.26 -27.09 -11.49
CA GLY A 404 -33.88 -27.42 -11.80
C GLY A 404 -33.31 -26.56 -12.93
N LEU A 405 -32.08 -26.87 -13.32
CA LEU A 405 -31.36 -26.22 -14.40
C LEU A 405 -30.58 -27.27 -15.18
N GLU A 406 -30.73 -27.20 -16.49
CA GLU A 406 -29.93 -27.97 -17.43
C GLU A 406 -28.64 -27.20 -17.70
N PHE A 407 -27.51 -27.89 -17.58
CA PHE A 407 -26.19 -27.39 -17.86
C PHE A 407 -25.60 -28.07 -19.08
N LYS A 408 -24.66 -27.38 -19.72
CA LYS A 408 -23.83 -27.90 -20.81
C LYS A 408 -22.36 -27.77 -20.44
N HIS A 409 -21.55 -28.72 -20.87
CA HIS A 409 -20.12 -28.75 -20.55
C HIS A 409 -19.40 -27.56 -21.19
N CYS A 410 -18.68 -26.78 -20.39
CA CYS A 410 -17.86 -25.67 -20.82
C CYS A 410 -16.45 -26.17 -21.15
N THR A 411 -16.04 -26.09 -22.41
CA THR A 411 -14.73 -26.60 -22.85
C THR A 411 -13.61 -25.56 -22.69
N SER A 412 -13.95 -24.27 -22.79
CA SER A 412 -13.05 -23.15 -22.52
C SER A 412 -13.85 -21.92 -22.08
N VAL A 413 -13.31 -21.13 -21.15
CA VAL A 413 -13.94 -19.86 -20.71
C VAL A 413 -13.42 -18.65 -21.48
N PHE A 414 -12.16 -18.69 -21.88
CA PHE A 414 -11.46 -17.58 -22.51
C PHE A 414 -11.01 -17.97 -23.93
N ASP A 415 -10.95 -16.97 -24.82
CA ASP A 415 -10.30 -17.11 -26.13
C ASP A 415 -8.76 -17.01 -26.03
N GLU A 416 -8.08 -17.08 -27.18
CA GLU A 416 -6.61 -16.98 -27.27
C GLU A 416 -6.06 -15.63 -26.76
N ASP A 417 -6.86 -14.56 -26.86
CA ASP A 417 -6.54 -13.22 -26.35
C ASP A 417 -6.86 -13.08 -24.84
N ARG A 418 -7.24 -14.17 -24.17
CA ARG A 418 -7.73 -14.21 -22.78
C ARG A 418 -8.98 -13.35 -22.53
N ARG A 419 -9.76 -13.05 -23.56
CA ARG A 419 -11.06 -12.39 -23.39
C ARG A 419 -12.10 -13.43 -23.03
N PHE A 420 -13.07 -13.02 -22.21
CA PHE A 420 -14.18 -13.88 -21.83
C PHE A 420 -15.01 -14.24 -23.06
N ASN A 421 -14.97 -15.51 -23.46
CA ASN A 421 -15.64 -16.05 -24.63
C ASN A 421 -15.87 -17.57 -24.44
N PRO A 422 -16.87 -17.97 -23.65
CA PRO A 422 -17.04 -19.36 -23.27
C PRO A 422 -17.51 -20.22 -24.45
N CYS A 423 -16.86 -21.38 -24.62
CA CYS A 423 -17.20 -22.41 -25.60
C CYS A 423 -17.82 -23.62 -24.90
N TYR A 424 -18.77 -24.27 -25.58
CA TYR A 424 -19.55 -25.36 -25.00
C TYR A 424 -19.53 -26.61 -25.88
N ASP A 425 -19.58 -27.77 -25.23
CA ASP A 425 -19.97 -29.03 -25.86
C ASP A 425 -21.46 -29.27 -25.57
N GLU A 426 -22.28 -29.02 -26.59
CA GLU A 426 -23.74 -29.15 -26.51
C GLU A 426 -24.19 -30.64 -26.42
N CYS A 427 -23.30 -31.61 -26.62
CA CYS A 427 -23.62 -33.04 -26.48
C CYS A 427 -23.58 -33.50 -25.02
N VAL A 428 -22.86 -32.79 -24.15
CA VAL A 428 -22.70 -33.14 -22.74
C VAL A 428 -23.63 -32.29 -21.89
N LEU A 429 -24.86 -32.79 -21.74
CA LEU A 429 -25.89 -32.15 -20.93
C LEU A 429 -25.97 -32.77 -19.53
N ASN A 430 -26.15 -31.92 -18.52
CA ASN A 430 -26.30 -32.33 -17.13
C ASN A 430 -27.50 -31.62 -16.50
N LEU A 431 -28.50 -32.37 -16.05
CA LEU A 431 -29.69 -31.81 -15.40
C LEU A 431 -29.55 -31.92 -13.87
N MET A 432 -29.54 -30.76 -13.19
CA MET A 432 -29.52 -30.70 -11.74
C MET A 432 -30.86 -30.19 -11.19
N LYS A 433 -31.46 -30.93 -10.25
CA LYS A 433 -32.72 -30.55 -9.59
C LYS A 433 -32.47 -29.54 -8.48
N ALA A 434 -33.29 -28.49 -8.41
CA ALA A 434 -33.20 -27.45 -7.39
C ALA A 434 -34.56 -26.81 -7.12
N ASP A 435 -34.77 -26.38 -5.88
CA ASP A 435 -35.98 -25.68 -5.44
C ASP A 435 -35.82 -24.15 -5.59
N ASN A 436 -34.56 -23.70 -5.58
CA ASN A 436 -34.15 -22.33 -5.84
C ASN A 436 -32.83 -22.31 -6.62
N ILE A 437 -32.67 -21.30 -7.48
CA ILE A 437 -31.44 -21.08 -8.24
C ILE A 437 -31.03 -19.62 -8.07
N ILE A 438 -29.80 -19.35 -7.65
CA ILE A 438 -29.30 -18.00 -7.40
C ILE A 438 -28.23 -17.64 -8.43
N VAL A 439 -28.48 -16.64 -9.25
CA VAL A 439 -27.58 -16.17 -10.32
C VAL A 439 -26.62 -15.12 -9.74
N ALA A 440 -25.32 -15.43 -9.69
CA ALA A 440 -24.27 -14.60 -9.09
C ALA A 440 -23.07 -14.40 -10.03
N ILE A 441 -23.35 -14.04 -11.29
CA ILE A 441 -22.36 -13.92 -12.38
C ILE A 441 -21.75 -12.53 -12.56
N GLY A 442 -22.02 -11.60 -11.65
CA GLY A 442 -21.49 -10.24 -11.71
C GLY A 442 -22.49 -9.17 -11.25
N GLN A 443 -21.98 -7.95 -11.15
CA GLN A 443 -22.71 -6.76 -10.74
C GLN A 443 -22.84 -5.77 -11.90
N ALA A 444 -23.93 -5.01 -11.92
CA ALA A 444 -24.20 -3.97 -12.89
C ALA A 444 -24.66 -2.67 -12.21
N GLY A 445 -24.47 -1.56 -12.91
CA GLY A 445 -24.83 -0.23 -12.44
C GLY A 445 -26.27 0.11 -12.82
N ASP A 446 -26.98 0.75 -11.91
CA ASP A 446 -28.22 1.46 -12.22
C ASP A 446 -27.81 2.83 -12.80
N VAL A 447 -27.89 2.98 -14.13
CA VAL A 447 -27.41 4.18 -14.85
C VAL A 447 -28.53 4.93 -15.55
N GLU A 448 -29.80 4.61 -15.27
CA GLU A 448 -30.94 5.28 -15.91
C GLU A 448 -30.95 6.78 -15.58
N PHE A 449 -30.59 7.15 -14.34
CA PHE A 449 -30.46 8.55 -13.92
C PHE A 449 -29.42 9.33 -14.73
N ALA A 450 -28.41 8.67 -15.30
CA ALA A 450 -27.36 9.37 -16.04
C ALA A 450 -27.94 10.08 -17.27
N ARG A 451 -28.97 9.48 -17.91
CA ARG A 451 -29.63 10.09 -19.07
C ARG A 451 -30.45 11.32 -18.67
N THR A 452 -31.17 11.26 -17.57
CA THR A 452 -32.02 12.37 -17.10
C THR A 452 -31.19 13.53 -16.56
N GLU A 453 -30.06 13.24 -15.92
CA GLU A 453 -29.17 14.24 -15.33
C GLU A 453 -28.09 14.75 -16.31
N GLY A 454 -28.11 14.33 -17.57
CA GLY A 454 -27.17 14.80 -18.60
C GLY A 454 -25.72 14.30 -18.41
N MET A 455 -25.54 13.15 -17.77
CA MET A 455 -24.24 12.55 -17.51
C MET A 455 -23.82 11.58 -18.62
N ALA A 456 -22.57 11.69 -19.06
CA ALA A 456 -22.03 10.82 -20.11
C ALA A 456 -21.73 9.40 -19.59
N LEU A 457 -22.00 8.41 -20.45
CA LEU A 457 -21.67 7.00 -20.21
C LEU A 457 -20.52 6.56 -21.12
N THR A 458 -19.74 5.61 -20.64
CA THR A 458 -18.70 4.91 -21.39
C THR A 458 -19.30 3.79 -22.26
N SER A 459 -18.51 3.24 -23.19
CA SER A 459 -18.91 2.06 -23.98
C SER A 459 -19.20 0.81 -23.14
N ARG A 460 -18.70 0.76 -21.90
CA ARG A 460 -18.96 -0.31 -20.93
C ARG A 460 -20.15 -0.01 -20.02
N HIS A 461 -20.97 0.99 -20.35
CA HIS A 461 -22.17 1.40 -19.59
C HIS A 461 -21.90 1.90 -18.16
N GLY A 462 -20.65 2.27 -17.82
CA GLY A 462 -20.32 3.02 -16.58
C GLY A 462 -20.28 4.53 -16.81
N LEU A 463 -20.27 5.33 -15.74
CA LEU A 463 -20.15 6.79 -15.80
C LEU A 463 -18.79 7.21 -16.39
N ALA A 464 -18.79 8.19 -17.30
CA ALA A 464 -17.57 8.73 -17.86
C ALA A 464 -16.95 9.79 -16.93
N ALA A 465 -15.71 9.54 -16.50
CA ALA A 465 -14.92 10.47 -15.70
C ALA A 465 -13.43 10.38 -16.08
N ASN A 466 -12.71 11.47 -15.85
CA ASN A 466 -11.25 11.51 -16.00
C ASN A 466 -10.59 10.59 -14.95
N ALA A 467 -9.61 9.78 -15.35
CA ALA A 467 -8.99 8.78 -14.48
C ALA A 467 -8.13 9.37 -13.34
N VAL A 468 -7.67 10.62 -13.47
CA VAL A 468 -6.86 11.33 -12.48
C VAL A 468 -7.74 12.25 -11.63
N THR A 469 -8.53 13.10 -12.29
CA THR A 469 -9.29 14.14 -11.60
C THR A 469 -10.65 13.65 -11.12
N TYR A 470 -11.16 12.52 -11.64
CA TYR A 470 -12.52 12.03 -11.42
C TYR A 470 -13.61 12.99 -11.90
N GLN A 471 -13.24 14.06 -12.60
CA GLN A 471 -14.19 15.03 -13.16
C GLN A 471 -14.89 14.42 -14.37
N THR A 472 -16.20 14.58 -14.43
CA THR A 472 -17.00 14.20 -15.59
C THR A 472 -16.96 15.31 -16.66
N PRO A 473 -17.56 15.13 -17.85
CA PRO A 473 -17.73 16.22 -18.80
C PRO A 473 -18.56 17.41 -18.27
N VAL A 474 -19.33 17.21 -17.20
CA VAL A 474 -20.05 18.28 -16.51
C VAL A 474 -19.13 18.84 -15.41
N THR A 475 -18.78 20.12 -15.51
CA THR A 475 -17.62 20.71 -14.80
C THR A 475 -17.68 20.66 -13.28
N ASP A 476 -18.87 20.76 -12.69
CA ASP A 476 -19.11 20.70 -11.23
C ASP A 476 -19.41 19.28 -10.73
N VAL A 477 -19.41 18.28 -11.62
CA VAL A 477 -19.74 16.89 -11.30
C VAL A 477 -18.51 16.00 -11.45
N PHE A 478 -18.25 15.23 -10.40
CA PHE A 478 -17.22 14.22 -10.30
C PHE A 478 -17.88 12.85 -10.12
N ALA A 479 -17.24 11.77 -10.56
CA ALA A 479 -17.75 10.42 -10.38
C ALA A 479 -16.61 9.44 -10.06
N GLY A 480 -16.87 8.45 -9.22
CA GLY A 480 -15.85 7.50 -8.79
C GLY A 480 -16.40 6.21 -8.19
N GLY A 481 -15.49 5.31 -7.84
CA GLY A 481 -15.81 3.95 -7.39
C GLY A 481 -16.32 3.06 -8.53
N ASP A 482 -17.07 2.02 -8.18
CA ASP A 482 -17.46 0.97 -9.12
C ASP A 482 -18.37 1.48 -10.25
N ALA A 483 -19.08 2.61 -10.03
CA ALA A 483 -19.92 3.24 -11.05
C ALA A 483 -19.12 3.74 -12.26
N VAL A 484 -17.80 3.96 -12.13
CA VAL A 484 -16.92 4.40 -13.22
C VAL A 484 -16.15 3.23 -13.82
N TYR A 485 -15.48 2.42 -12.98
CA TYR A 485 -14.50 1.43 -13.47
C TYR A 485 -15.00 -0.02 -13.46
N GLY A 486 -16.25 -0.27 -13.04
CA GLY A 486 -16.75 -1.63 -12.81
C GLY A 486 -16.42 -2.17 -11.41
N PRO A 487 -16.77 -3.43 -11.12
CA PRO A 487 -16.61 -4.01 -9.79
C PRO A 487 -15.14 -4.11 -9.42
N ARG A 488 -14.76 -3.52 -8.28
CA ARG A 488 -13.39 -3.48 -7.76
C ARG A 488 -13.37 -3.69 -6.24
N SER A 489 -12.19 -3.62 -5.64
CA SER A 489 -12.05 -3.77 -4.19
C SER A 489 -12.50 -2.54 -3.40
N VAL A 490 -12.92 -2.75 -2.15
CA VAL A 490 -13.28 -1.67 -1.21
C VAL A 490 -12.14 -0.66 -1.04
N ILE A 491 -10.88 -1.11 -0.99
CA ILE A 491 -9.73 -0.23 -0.84
C ILE A 491 -9.47 0.65 -2.07
N GLU A 492 -9.79 0.18 -3.28
CA GLU A 492 -9.77 0.99 -4.50
C GLU A 492 -10.86 2.05 -4.49
N ALA A 493 -12.08 1.69 -4.06
CA ALA A 493 -13.17 2.65 -3.92
C ALA A 493 -12.84 3.76 -2.90
N ILE A 494 -12.23 3.40 -1.76
CA ILE A 494 -11.75 4.36 -0.76
C ILE A 494 -10.70 5.30 -1.36
N GLY A 495 -9.71 4.77 -2.09
CA GLY A 495 -8.69 5.56 -2.78
C GLY A 495 -9.28 6.52 -3.81
N ALA A 496 -10.26 6.06 -4.59
CA ALA A 496 -10.99 6.88 -5.56
C ALA A 496 -11.74 8.03 -4.89
N GLY A 497 -12.44 7.77 -3.77
CA GLY A 497 -13.13 8.82 -3.00
C GLY A 497 -12.19 9.89 -2.46
N LYS A 498 -11.03 9.47 -1.93
CA LYS A 498 -9.98 10.38 -1.46
C LYS A 498 -9.40 11.24 -2.57
N ALA A 499 -9.10 10.65 -3.73
CA ALA A 499 -8.58 11.37 -4.88
C ALA A 499 -9.62 12.35 -5.47
N ALA A 500 -10.88 11.93 -5.57
CA ALA A 500 -11.97 12.80 -6.01
C ALA A 500 -12.18 13.99 -5.05
N ALA A 501 -12.08 13.79 -3.73
CA ALA A 501 -12.15 14.86 -2.75
C ALA A 501 -11.05 15.92 -2.95
N ARG A 502 -9.83 15.52 -3.32
CA ARG A 502 -8.74 16.45 -3.69
C ARG A 502 -9.13 17.28 -4.92
N SER A 503 -9.65 16.64 -5.96
CA SER A 503 -10.05 17.35 -7.19
C SER A 503 -11.22 18.30 -6.97
N ILE A 504 -12.21 17.90 -6.17
CA ILE A 504 -13.35 18.75 -5.76
C ILE A 504 -12.83 19.96 -4.97
N HIS A 505 -11.89 19.75 -4.04
CA HIS A 505 -11.26 20.85 -3.33
C HIS A 505 -10.55 21.81 -4.29
N CYS A 506 -9.74 21.31 -5.22
CA CYS A 506 -9.09 22.15 -6.24
C CYS A 506 -10.11 22.96 -7.04
N TYR A 507 -11.17 22.31 -7.53
CA TYR A 507 -12.25 22.96 -8.28
C TYR A 507 -12.92 24.08 -7.49
N LEU A 508 -13.35 23.81 -6.26
CA LEU A 508 -14.04 24.76 -5.38
C LEU A 508 -13.15 25.92 -4.88
N GLN A 509 -11.83 25.76 -4.94
CA GLN A 509 -10.86 26.81 -4.64
C GLN A 509 -10.35 27.55 -5.87
N GLY A 510 -10.80 27.18 -7.08
CA GLY A 510 -10.27 27.74 -8.33
C GLY A 510 -8.80 27.39 -8.58
N LEU A 511 -8.30 26.32 -7.96
CA LEU A 511 -6.95 25.81 -8.14
C LEU A 511 -6.88 24.91 -9.39
N PRO A 512 -5.71 24.81 -10.04
CA PRO A 512 -5.51 23.85 -11.12
C PRO A 512 -5.85 22.42 -10.66
N LEU A 513 -6.59 21.70 -11.51
CA LEU A 513 -6.85 20.28 -11.27
C LEU A 513 -5.55 19.46 -11.45
N PRO A 514 -5.37 18.37 -10.68
CA PRO A 514 -4.18 17.53 -10.77
C PRO A 514 -4.00 16.93 -12.17
N ARG A 515 -2.78 16.97 -12.72
CA ARG A 515 -2.43 16.30 -13.98
C ARG A 515 -1.94 14.89 -13.77
N MET A 516 -1.43 14.57 -12.58
CA MET A 516 -1.04 13.21 -12.19
C MET A 516 -1.81 12.68 -10.99
N ALA A 517 -1.87 11.35 -10.87
CA ALA A 517 -2.41 10.70 -9.69
C ALA A 517 -1.58 11.06 -8.45
N ALA A 518 -2.24 11.29 -7.33
CA ALA A 518 -1.57 11.60 -6.07
C ALA A 518 -0.71 10.42 -5.61
N LEU A 519 0.53 10.70 -5.22
CA LEU A 519 1.38 9.69 -4.61
C LEU A 519 1.00 9.45 -3.14
N PRO A 520 1.17 8.22 -2.63
CA PRO A 520 1.06 7.94 -1.21
C PRO A 520 1.98 8.86 -0.39
N VAL A 521 1.50 9.31 0.77
CA VAL A 521 2.21 10.25 1.63
C VAL A 521 2.85 9.51 2.78
N ARG A 522 4.16 9.69 3.01
CA ARG A 522 4.80 9.23 4.26
C ARG A 522 4.38 10.12 5.41
N ARG A 523 3.74 9.53 6.42
CA ARG A 523 3.08 10.27 7.51
C ARG A 523 4.03 10.60 8.63
N MET A 524 4.71 9.58 9.16
CA MET A 524 5.59 9.73 10.32
C MET A 524 6.76 8.76 10.22
N GLN A 525 7.95 9.26 10.54
CA GLN A 525 9.12 8.41 10.75
C GLN A 525 9.04 7.77 12.14
N THR A 526 9.00 6.45 12.17
CA THR A 526 8.95 5.68 13.42
C THR A 526 10.31 5.10 13.76
N GLU A 527 10.59 5.01 15.05
CA GLU A 527 11.78 4.33 15.57
C GLU A 527 11.88 2.89 15.05
N VAL A 528 13.11 2.43 14.81
CA VAL A 528 13.41 1.05 14.45
C VAL A 528 13.45 0.18 15.70
N PHE A 529 13.00 -1.08 15.58
CA PHE A 529 13.11 -2.04 16.68
C PHE A 529 14.50 -2.64 16.68
N GLU A 530 15.21 -2.49 17.80
CA GLU A 530 16.42 -3.26 18.02
C GLU A 530 16.09 -4.74 18.29
N MET A 531 16.66 -5.64 17.51
CA MET A 531 16.66 -7.09 17.80
C MET A 531 17.76 -7.83 17.06
N SER A 532 18.16 -8.98 17.57
CA SER A 532 19.14 -9.83 16.89
C SER A 532 18.60 -10.37 15.56
N ALA A 533 19.50 -10.59 14.60
CA ALA A 533 19.22 -11.33 13.37
C ALA A 533 18.57 -12.68 13.66
N MET A 534 19.05 -13.41 14.66
CA MET A 534 18.47 -14.69 15.09
C MET A 534 16.98 -14.54 15.45
N ARG A 535 16.63 -13.60 16.34
CA ARG A 535 15.23 -13.37 16.72
C ARG A 535 14.38 -12.96 15.51
N LYS A 536 14.88 -12.07 14.65
CA LYS A 536 14.18 -11.61 13.44
C LYS A 536 13.85 -12.76 12.48
N MET A 537 14.77 -13.73 12.36
CA MET A 537 14.66 -14.89 11.48
C MET A 537 13.90 -16.06 12.10
N GLU A 538 13.66 -16.08 13.41
CA GLU A 538 12.83 -17.08 14.10
C GLU A 538 11.34 -16.72 14.13
N LEU A 539 11.01 -15.42 14.09
CA LEU A 539 9.64 -14.95 14.06
C LEU A 539 8.90 -15.49 12.83
N ARG A 540 7.65 -15.95 13.02
CA ARG A 540 6.79 -16.53 11.97
C ARG A 540 5.45 -15.81 11.92
N ARG A 541 4.82 -15.83 10.74
CA ARG A 541 3.46 -15.31 10.57
C ARG A 541 2.51 -16.06 11.51
N PRO A 542 1.77 -15.37 12.37
CA PRO A 542 0.80 -16.02 13.24
C PRO A 542 -0.29 -16.67 12.39
N ARG A 543 -0.70 -17.88 12.77
CA ARG A 543 -1.85 -18.55 12.17
C ARG A 543 -3.06 -18.33 13.07
N LEU A 544 -4.12 -17.77 12.51
CA LEU A 544 -5.41 -17.66 13.18
C LEU A 544 -6.21 -18.93 12.89
N PRO A 545 -6.55 -19.74 13.90
CA PRO A 545 -7.40 -20.91 13.66
C PRO A 545 -8.78 -20.47 13.16
N ALA A 546 -9.24 -21.11 12.08
CA ALA A 546 -10.60 -20.98 11.61
C ALA A 546 -11.57 -21.58 12.64
N ALA A 547 -12.76 -21.00 12.74
CA ALA A 547 -13.84 -21.57 13.54
C ALA A 547 -14.36 -22.89 12.95
N ASP A 548 -14.98 -23.71 13.79
CA ASP A 548 -15.56 -24.99 13.38
C ASP A 548 -16.55 -24.80 12.20
N PRO A 549 -16.38 -25.53 11.07
CA PRO A 549 -17.25 -25.38 9.90
C PRO A 549 -18.75 -25.61 10.18
N ILE A 550 -19.09 -26.50 11.13
CA ILE A 550 -20.47 -26.80 11.51
C ILE A 550 -21.11 -25.63 12.25
N LEU A 551 -20.32 -24.88 13.02
CA LEU A 551 -20.78 -23.65 13.67
C LEU A 551 -20.89 -22.51 12.66
N ARG A 552 -19.88 -22.33 11.80
CA ARG A 552 -19.86 -21.27 10.78
C ARG A 552 -21.12 -21.30 9.91
N ARG A 553 -21.52 -22.48 9.42
CA ARG A 553 -22.71 -22.63 8.54
C ARG A 553 -24.06 -22.31 9.20
N ARG A 554 -24.11 -22.12 10.53
CA ARG A 554 -25.35 -21.93 11.30
C ARG A 554 -25.58 -20.51 11.80
N THR A 555 -24.60 -19.63 11.67
CA THR A 555 -24.70 -18.27 12.19
C THR A 555 -24.12 -17.24 11.23
N PHE A 556 -24.69 -16.04 11.28
CA PHE A 556 -24.14 -14.84 10.66
C PHE A 556 -23.20 -14.08 11.60
N GLU A 557 -23.04 -14.53 12.84
CA GLU A 557 -22.02 -14.01 13.75
C GLU A 557 -20.62 -14.38 13.27
N ARG A 558 -19.69 -13.43 13.38
CA ARG A 558 -18.29 -13.68 13.07
C ARG A 558 -17.66 -14.52 14.18
N LEU A 559 -17.16 -15.71 13.81
CA LEU A 559 -16.55 -16.67 14.74
C LEU A 559 -15.01 -16.72 14.67
N GLU A 560 -14.40 -15.96 13.77
CA GLU A 560 -12.95 -15.99 13.53
C GLU A 560 -12.14 -15.51 14.74
N THR A 561 -11.03 -16.21 15.00
CA THR A 561 -10.11 -15.85 16.08
C THR A 561 -9.22 -14.67 15.70
N GLU A 562 -8.66 -14.01 16.70
CA GLU A 562 -7.91 -12.78 16.53
C GLU A 562 -6.48 -12.89 17.10
N LEU A 563 -5.61 -11.97 16.69
CA LEU A 563 -4.26 -11.89 17.21
C LEU A 563 -4.26 -11.46 18.68
N SER A 564 -3.49 -12.18 19.50
CA SER A 564 -3.11 -11.68 20.81
C SER A 564 -2.14 -10.49 20.70
N PRO A 565 -2.04 -9.61 21.71
CA PRO A 565 -1.06 -8.52 21.69
C PRO A 565 0.39 -8.95 21.51
N ALA A 566 0.77 -10.13 22.01
CA ALA A 566 2.10 -10.68 21.80
C ALA A 566 2.33 -11.07 20.34
N GLN A 567 1.38 -11.82 19.74
CA GLN A 567 1.44 -12.21 18.34
C GLN A 567 1.46 -11.00 17.40
N ALA A 568 0.62 -9.99 17.64
CA ALA A 568 0.58 -8.78 16.82
C ALA A 568 1.90 -7.99 16.88
N ARG A 569 2.50 -7.85 18.08
CA ARG A 569 3.80 -7.17 18.21
C ARG A 569 4.93 -7.94 17.54
N ASP A 570 4.98 -9.26 17.75
CA ASP A 570 5.97 -10.13 17.12
C ASP A 570 5.84 -10.14 15.59
N GLU A 571 4.60 -10.15 15.08
CA GLU A 571 4.34 -10.06 13.64
C GLU A 571 4.76 -8.72 13.05
N ALA A 572 4.40 -7.60 13.68
CA ALA A 572 4.84 -6.27 13.26
C ALA A 572 6.37 -6.14 13.23
N ARG A 573 7.04 -6.73 14.22
CA ARG A 573 8.49 -6.76 14.34
C ARG A 573 9.21 -7.54 13.25
N ARG A 574 8.51 -8.37 12.45
CA ARG A 574 9.09 -9.04 11.26
C ARG A 574 9.34 -8.08 10.10
N CYS A 575 8.70 -6.90 10.08
CA CYS A 575 8.80 -5.92 9.00
C CYS A 575 10.27 -5.56 8.67
N LEU A 576 10.62 -5.52 7.38
CA LEU A 576 11.99 -5.21 6.91
C LEU A 576 12.31 -3.72 6.79
N ARG A 577 11.35 -2.84 7.12
CA ARG A 577 11.49 -1.37 7.03
C ARG A 577 11.95 -0.90 5.64
N CYS A 578 11.20 -1.32 4.62
CA CYS A 578 11.42 -0.91 3.23
C CYS A 578 11.14 0.57 2.98
N ASP A 579 10.63 1.29 3.98
CA ASP A 579 10.53 2.76 4.07
C ASP A 579 11.90 3.44 4.32
N ILE A 580 12.89 2.70 4.85
CA ILE A 580 14.25 3.20 5.12
C ILE A 580 15.26 2.66 4.09
N CYS A 581 15.24 1.35 3.82
CA CYS A 581 16.18 0.74 2.88
C CYS A 581 15.68 0.87 1.43
N LYS A 582 16.45 1.55 0.58
CA LYS A 582 16.18 1.66 -0.87
C LYS A 582 16.59 0.43 -1.70
N ARG A 583 17.20 -0.58 -1.07
CA ARG A 583 17.51 -1.90 -1.68
C ARG A 583 18.48 -1.86 -2.87
N CYS A 584 19.33 -0.84 -2.94
CA CYS A 584 20.29 -0.67 -4.04
C CYS A 584 21.45 -1.69 -4.09
N GLY A 585 21.61 -2.54 -3.08
CA GLY A 585 22.68 -3.56 -3.05
C GLY A 585 24.10 -3.02 -2.84
N GLN A 586 24.32 -1.70 -2.75
CA GLN A 586 25.66 -1.10 -2.58
C GLN A 586 26.39 -1.64 -1.35
N CYS A 587 25.70 -1.83 -0.23
CA CYS A 587 26.26 -2.41 0.98
C CYS A 587 26.80 -3.84 0.77
N ALA A 588 26.08 -4.67 0.01
CA ALA A 588 26.50 -6.04 -0.30
C ALA A 588 27.61 -6.07 -1.35
N SER A 589 27.51 -5.26 -2.40
CA SER A 589 28.55 -5.12 -3.44
C SER A 589 29.89 -4.71 -2.83
N VAL A 590 29.94 -3.66 -2.00
CA VAL A 590 31.20 -3.24 -1.37
C VAL A 590 31.77 -4.31 -0.43
N CYS A 591 30.91 -5.03 0.29
CA CYS A 591 31.32 -6.12 1.18
C CYS A 591 31.95 -7.31 0.42
N ARG A 592 31.39 -7.65 -0.74
CA ARG A 592 31.87 -8.72 -1.61
C ARG A 592 33.12 -8.31 -2.40
N GLU A 593 33.03 -7.20 -3.13
CA GLU A 593 34.02 -6.83 -4.15
C GLU A 593 35.23 -6.09 -3.57
N LYS A 594 35.03 -5.26 -2.54
CA LYS A 594 36.14 -4.48 -1.95
C LYS A 594 36.70 -5.15 -0.70
N MET A 595 35.82 -5.65 0.17
CA MET A 595 36.25 -6.30 1.40
C MET A 595 36.53 -7.80 1.24
N GLY A 596 35.98 -8.47 0.22
CA GLY A 596 36.21 -9.91 0.00
C GLY A 596 35.60 -10.80 1.07
N LEU A 597 34.55 -10.34 1.77
CA LEU A 597 33.93 -11.05 2.89
C LEU A 597 32.59 -11.70 2.50
N ASP A 598 31.85 -11.06 1.59
CA ASP A 598 30.48 -11.45 1.21
C ASP A 598 29.55 -11.73 2.41
N ALA A 599 29.69 -10.93 3.47
CA ALA A 599 29.01 -11.17 4.74
C ALA A 599 27.54 -10.72 4.77
N LEU A 600 27.10 -9.92 3.79
CA LEU A 600 25.76 -9.34 3.79
C LEU A 600 24.83 -10.10 2.84
N PRO A 601 23.77 -10.75 3.37
CA PRO A 601 22.82 -11.53 2.58
C PRO A 601 21.82 -10.66 1.78
N PHE A 602 22.14 -9.38 1.57
CA PHE A 602 21.30 -8.44 0.84
C PHE A 602 21.61 -8.54 -0.65
N ASN A 603 21.10 -9.59 -1.30
CA ASN A 603 21.22 -9.68 -2.74
C ASN A 603 20.38 -8.59 -3.41
N ASN A 604 20.73 -8.25 -4.65
CA ASN A 604 19.91 -7.37 -5.46
C ASN A 604 18.50 -7.95 -5.52
N PHE A 605 17.51 -7.26 -4.94
CA PHE A 605 16.12 -7.72 -4.99
C PHE A 605 15.61 -7.76 -6.45
N ASP A 606 16.36 -7.25 -7.42
CA ASP A 606 15.99 -7.38 -8.84
C ASP A 606 16.64 -8.59 -9.53
N SER A 607 17.51 -9.36 -8.86
CA SER A 607 18.06 -10.62 -9.37
C SER A 607 17.23 -11.83 -8.88
N PRO A 608 16.86 -12.78 -9.77
CA PRO A 608 16.13 -13.99 -9.39
C PRO A 608 16.95 -15.00 -8.57
N ASP A 609 18.28 -14.84 -8.51
CA ASP A 609 19.14 -15.77 -7.78
C ASP A 609 20.37 -15.05 -7.16
N PRO A 610 20.80 -15.41 -5.93
CA PRO A 610 20.10 -16.20 -4.91
C PRO A 610 19.03 -15.39 -4.15
N PRO A 611 18.04 -16.03 -3.49
CA PRO A 611 17.02 -15.35 -2.68
C PRO A 611 17.64 -14.45 -1.61
N ALA A 612 16.89 -13.44 -1.16
CA ALA A 612 17.29 -12.61 -0.02
C ALA A 612 17.73 -13.55 1.13
N GLY A 613 18.94 -13.35 1.64
CA GLY A 613 19.57 -14.37 2.45
C GLY A 613 19.23 -14.25 3.94
N ASP A 614 19.60 -15.29 4.65
CA ASP A 614 19.46 -15.41 6.09
C ASP A 614 20.37 -14.42 6.84
N PHE A 615 19.78 -13.50 7.60
CA PHE A 615 20.53 -12.47 8.34
C PHE A 615 21.51 -13.05 9.36
N ARG A 616 21.34 -14.32 9.76
CA ARG A 616 22.25 -15.01 10.69
C ARG A 616 23.65 -15.19 10.10
N VAL A 617 23.76 -15.32 8.77
CA VAL A 617 25.05 -15.50 8.08
C VAL A 617 26.02 -14.33 8.32
N THR A 618 25.48 -13.11 8.48
CA THR A 618 26.32 -11.93 8.74
C THR A 618 27.06 -12.03 10.06
N THR A 619 26.49 -12.71 11.07
CA THR A 619 27.17 -12.89 12.36
C THR A 619 28.48 -13.66 12.19
N ASP A 620 28.50 -14.65 11.29
CA ASP A 620 29.66 -15.54 11.12
C ASP A 620 30.72 -14.95 10.19
N ASN A 621 30.33 -14.12 9.21
CA ASN A 621 31.24 -13.63 8.17
C ASN A 621 31.68 -12.16 8.33
N CYS A 622 30.93 -11.36 9.09
CA CYS A 622 31.23 -9.93 9.21
C CYS A 622 32.40 -9.67 10.15
N VAL A 623 33.33 -8.82 9.70
CA VAL A 623 34.47 -8.36 10.52
C VAL A 623 34.25 -6.95 11.09
N LEU A 624 33.08 -6.35 10.91
CA LEU A 624 32.73 -5.01 11.42
C LEU A 624 33.64 -3.87 10.90
N CYS A 625 34.04 -3.93 9.63
CA CYS A 625 34.87 -2.90 8.99
C CYS A 625 34.14 -1.58 8.67
N GLY A 626 32.80 -1.53 8.76
CA GLY A 626 32.01 -0.32 8.46
C GLY A 626 31.84 0.06 6.99
N ALA A 627 32.51 -0.60 6.04
CA ALA A 627 32.45 -0.24 4.60
C ALA A 627 31.01 -0.20 4.05
N CYS A 628 30.14 -1.08 4.52
CA CYS A 628 28.73 -1.12 4.13
C CYS A 628 27.92 0.08 4.65
N THR A 629 28.26 0.62 5.82
CA THR A 629 27.65 1.82 6.41
C THR A 629 28.03 3.06 5.61
N GLU A 630 29.31 3.22 5.29
CA GLU A 630 29.83 4.36 4.51
C GLU A 630 29.24 4.42 3.08
N ASN A 631 28.87 3.27 2.53
CA ASN A 631 28.28 3.16 1.20
C ASN A 631 26.75 3.04 1.24
N CYS A 632 26.10 3.29 2.39
CA CYS A 632 24.65 3.24 2.51
C CYS A 632 24.05 4.64 2.35
N PRO A 633 23.44 4.97 1.20
CA PRO A 633 22.94 6.32 0.94
C PRO A 633 21.75 6.71 1.82
N THR A 634 21.06 5.75 2.42
CA THR A 634 19.90 6.01 3.28
C THR A 634 20.18 5.84 4.76
N GLY A 635 21.39 5.42 5.13
CA GLY A 635 21.74 5.09 6.52
C GLY A 635 20.91 3.94 7.10
N ALA A 636 20.40 3.03 6.24
CA ALA A 636 19.63 1.86 6.65
C ALA A 636 20.48 0.78 7.32
N ILE A 637 21.78 0.71 7.00
CA ILE A 637 22.77 -0.09 7.73
C ILE A 637 23.71 0.86 8.47
N ARG A 638 23.98 0.57 9.74
CA ARG A 638 24.77 1.42 10.64
C ARG A 638 25.73 0.59 11.46
N ILE A 639 26.90 1.16 11.74
CA ILE A 639 27.85 0.62 12.70
C ILE A 639 27.96 1.60 13.86
N GLU A 640 27.72 1.14 15.07
CA GLU A 640 27.68 1.97 16.27
C GLU A 640 28.41 1.27 17.41
N THR A 641 29.13 2.03 18.23
CA THR A 641 29.76 1.53 19.46
C THR A 641 28.83 1.78 20.63
N HIS A 642 28.48 0.73 21.37
CA HIS A 642 27.61 0.83 22.55
C HIS A 642 28.15 -0.06 23.67
N ASN A 643 28.47 0.54 24.83
CA ASN A 643 29.02 -0.14 26.00
C ASN A 643 30.26 -1.00 25.71
N GLY A 644 31.20 -0.48 24.90
CA GLY A 644 32.42 -1.20 24.53
C GLY A 644 32.23 -2.32 23.49
N GLU A 645 31.05 -2.42 22.89
CA GLU A 645 30.73 -3.37 21.84
C GLU A 645 30.46 -2.63 20.53
N CYS A 646 31.15 -3.04 19.46
CA CYS A 646 30.89 -2.56 18.11
C CYS A 646 29.75 -3.38 17.49
N ARG A 647 28.71 -2.71 16.98
CA ARG A 647 27.49 -3.36 16.49
C ARG A 647 27.15 -2.90 15.08
N LEU A 648 26.96 -3.86 14.17
CA LEU A 648 26.39 -3.62 12.86
C LEU A 648 24.89 -3.91 12.89
N SER A 649 24.06 -2.93 12.54
CA SER A 649 22.61 -3.07 12.50
C SER A 649 22.05 -2.70 11.12
N PHE A 650 21.01 -3.40 10.69
CA PHE A 650 20.24 -3.09 9.48
C PHE A 650 18.78 -2.85 9.86
N CYS A 651 18.32 -1.61 9.74
CA CYS A 651 16.99 -1.15 10.14
C CYS A 651 16.61 -1.62 11.56
N GLY A 652 17.54 -1.53 12.51
CA GLY A 652 17.41 -2.01 13.89
C GLY A 652 17.72 -3.49 14.10
N THR A 653 17.81 -4.29 13.04
CA THR A 653 18.22 -5.70 13.19
C THR A 653 19.73 -5.80 13.37
N VAL A 654 20.19 -6.16 14.56
CA VAL A 654 21.61 -6.39 14.88
C VAL A 654 22.10 -7.63 14.15
N LEU A 655 22.96 -7.43 13.15
CA LEU A 655 23.47 -8.47 12.27
C LEU A 655 24.76 -9.11 12.80
N CYS A 656 25.61 -8.30 13.41
CA CYS A 656 26.88 -8.73 13.97
C CYS A 656 27.27 -7.79 15.11
N ARG A 657 27.96 -8.33 16.11
CA ARG A 657 28.53 -7.56 17.21
C ARG A 657 29.85 -8.19 17.64
N ASP A 658 30.77 -7.37 18.12
CA ASP A 658 32.07 -7.82 18.61
C ASP A 658 32.63 -6.81 19.62
N GLN A 659 33.62 -7.25 20.41
CA GLN A 659 34.28 -6.39 21.38
C GLN A 659 35.07 -5.28 20.67
N MET A 660 34.97 -4.07 21.23
CA MET A 660 35.77 -2.93 20.78
C MET A 660 37.14 -2.99 21.47
N GLU A 661 38.20 -2.84 20.67
CA GLU A 661 39.56 -2.78 21.17
C GLU A 661 40.03 -1.33 21.30
N TYR A 662 40.86 -1.09 22.30
CA TYR A 662 41.34 0.24 22.66
C TYR A 662 42.86 0.29 22.68
N CYS A 663 43.41 1.46 22.37
CA CYS A 663 44.83 1.75 22.47
C CYS A 663 45.27 1.60 23.92
N ARG A 664 46.27 0.76 24.18
CA ARG A 664 46.79 0.51 25.54
C ARG A 664 47.44 1.74 26.18
N GLU A 665 47.89 2.70 25.37
CA GLU A 665 48.59 3.90 25.84
C GLU A 665 47.63 5.07 26.08
N CYS A 666 46.80 5.41 25.08
CA CYS A 666 45.95 6.61 25.15
C CYS A 666 44.46 6.31 25.31
N GLY A 667 44.04 5.04 25.28
CA GLY A 667 42.63 4.64 25.37
C GLY A 667 41.79 4.93 24.11
N ALA A 668 42.40 5.40 23.02
CA ALA A 668 41.68 5.65 21.77
C ALA A 668 41.06 4.37 21.19
N GLU A 669 39.87 4.49 20.61
CA GLU A 669 39.18 3.41 19.89
C GLU A 669 40.00 2.93 18.68
N LEU A 670 40.26 1.62 18.59
CA LEU A 670 40.99 1.01 17.47
C LEU A 670 40.06 0.33 16.47
N GLY A 671 38.98 -0.29 16.95
CA GLY A 671 38.03 -1.05 16.13
C GLY A 671 37.65 -2.38 16.76
N ALA A 672 36.77 -3.12 16.10
CA ALA A 672 36.38 -4.46 16.55
C ALA A 672 37.56 -5.44 16.52
N THR A 673 37.61 -6.39 17.46
CA THR A 673 38.65 -7.44 17.50
C THR A 673 38.80 -8.16 16.15
N ARG A 674 37.69 -8.59 15.55
CA ARG A 674 37.69 -9.28 14.24
C ARG A 674 38.16 -8.39 13.09
N TYR A 675 37.92 -7.09 13.16
CA TYR A 675 38.44 -6.15 12.16
C TYR A 675 39.96 -6.07 12.22
N LEU A 676 40.51 -5.93 13.43
CA LEU A 676 41.96 -5.87 13.63
C LEU A 676 42.64 -7.19 13.22
N ASP A 677 42.04 -8.33 13.52
CA ASP A 677 42.54 -9.64 13.09
C ASP A 677 42.52 -9.77 11.56
N HIS A 678 41.47 -9.28 10.90
CA HIS A 678 41.39 -9.24 9.44
C HIS A 678 42.48 -8.37 8.81
N VAL A 679 42.72 -7.17 9.37
CA VAL A 679 43.79 -6.28 8.91
C VAL A 679 45.16 -6.92 9.11
N HIS A 680 45.41 -7.49 10.29
CA HIS A 680 46.67 -8.16 10.60
C HIS A 680 46.94 -9.32 9.62
N HIS A 681 45.94 -10.16 9.35
CA HIS A 681 46.08 -11.25 8.38
C HIS A 681 46.42 -10.75 6.97
N ARG A 682 45.80 -9.64 6.51
CA ARG A 682 46.11 -9.05 5.20
C ARG A 682 47.51 -8.41 5.11
N MET A 683 48.10 -8.03 6.25
CA MET A 683 49.45 -7.47 6.32
C MET A 683 50.53 -8.56 6.45
N GLN A 684 50.16 -9.83 6.60
CA GLN A 684 51.12 -10.94 6.63
C GLN A 684 51.94 -10.97 5.34
N GLY A 685 53.26 -10.80 5.48
CA GLY A 685 54.22 -10.77 4.37
C GLY A 685 54.54 -9.37 3.82
N ILE A 686 53.87 -8.31 4.29
CA ILE A 686 54.20 -6.91 3.96
C ILE A 686 54.99 -6.26 5.11
N ASP A 687 54.63 -6.56 6.36
CA ASP A 687 55.34 -6.10 7.56
C ASP A 687 55.72 -7.32 8.43
N PRO A 688 56.99 -7.77 8.41
CA PRO A 688 57.46 -8.91 9.18
C PRO A 688 57.56 -8.65 10.70
N LEU A 689 57.35 -7.42 11.20
CA LEU A 689 57.75 -7.00 12.55
C LEU A 689 56.63 -6.55 13.50
N GLN A 690 55.35 -6.73 13.18
CA GLN A 690 54.27 -6.31 14.08
C GLN A 690 53.49 -7.53 14.63
N PRO A 691 53.81 -8.05 15.84
CA PRO A 691 52.81 -8.75 16.64
C PRO A 691 51.60 -7.83 16.85
N ARG A 692 50.40 -8.37 17.09
CA ARG A 692 49.16 -7.58 17.29
C ARG A 692 49.34 -6.53 18.41
N ARG A 693 49.76 -5.31 18.03
CA ARG A 693 49.92 -4.18 18.96
C ARG A 693 48.59 -3.44 19.03
N LEU A 694 47.99 -3.43 20.21
CA LEU A 694 46.83 -2.59 20.50
C LEU A 694 47.28 -1.15 20.75
N LEU A 695 47.85 -0.52 19.72
CA LEU A 695 48.31 0.86 19.73
C LEU A 695 47.70 1.61 18.54
N CYS A 696 47.26 2.85 18.74
CA CYS A 696 46.79 3.67 17.63
C CYS A 696 47.97 4.19 16.79
N ALA A 697 47.70 4.67 15.57
CA ALA A 697 48.73 5.14 14.65
C ALA A 697 49.64 6.24 15.25
N ASP A 698 49.09 7.12 16.08
CA ASP A 698 49.86 8.18 16.75
C ASP A 698 50.79 7.61 17.83
N CYS A 699 50.30 6.67 18.64
CA CYS A 699 51.13 5.98 19.65
C CYS A 699 52.20 5.10 19.01
N ILE A 700 51.91 4.48 17.86
CA ILE A 700 52.92 3.73 17.07
C ILE A 700 54.00 4.69 16.55
N ARG A 701 53.60 5.81 15.94
CA ARG A 701 54.56 6.83 15.46
C ARG A 701 55.45 7.33 16.60
N LYS A 702 54.87 7.61 17.76
CA LYS A 702 55.60 8.04 18.95
C LYS A 702 56.56 6.96 19.47
N ASP A 703 56.12 5.71 19.60
CA ASP A 703 56.99 4.58 20.01
C ASP A 703 58.16 4.38 19.04
N LEU A 704 57.92 4.50 17.73
CA LEU A 704 58.97 4.41 16.71
C LEU A 704 59.94 5.59 16.78
N GLU A 705 59.44 6.81 16.98
CA GLU A 705 60.25 8.01 17.16
C GLU A 705 61.12 7.90 18.44
N ASP A 706 60.54 7.48 19.56
CA ASP A 706 61.24 7.26 20.81
C ASP A 706 62.33 6.18 20.66
N ARG A 707 62.04 5.08 19.95
CA ARG A 707 63.04 4.03 19.64
C ARG A 707 64.15 4.54 18.73
N TYR A 708 63.83 5.32 17.70
CA TYR A 708 64.82 5.90 16.80
C TYR A 708 65.74 6.90 17.54
N LEU A 709 65.16 7.72 18.42
CA LEU A 709 65.90 8.65 19.27
C LEU A 709 66.78 7.94 20.31
N ALA A 710 66.41 6.74 20.75
CA ALA A 710 67.21 5.90 21.64
C ALA A 710 68.46 5.29 20.96
N ILE A 711 68.54 5.27 19.63
CA ILE A 711 69.73 4.83 18.88
C ILE A 711 70.84 5.88 19.01
N PRO A 712 72.07 5.53 19.44
CA PRO A 712 73.20 6.47 19.53
C PRO A 712 73.45 7.18 18.20
N ALA A 713 73.69 8.49 18.24
CA ALA A 713 73.76 9.34 17.04
C ALA A 713 74.72 8.83 15.94
N GLY A 714 75.81 8.14 16.31
CA GLY A 714 76.78 7.55 15.36
C GLY A 714 76.33 6.25 14.67
N ARG A 715 75.14 5.73 14.98
CA ARG A 715 74.54 4.52 14.35
C ARG A 715 73.18 4.78 13.70
N ARG A 716 72.71 6.04 13.66
CA ARG A 716 71.45 6.39 13.01
C ARG A 716 71.64 6.38 11.49
N SER A 717 71.19 5.33 10.82
CA SER A 717 71.10 5.31 9.36
C SER A 717 69.85 6.07 8.90
N PRO A 718 69.90 6.83 7.79
CA PRO A 718 68.71 7.40 7.16
C PRO A 718 67.84 6.36 6.42
N VAL A 719 68.30 5.11 6.33
CA VAL A 719 67.57 3.99 5.71
C VAL A 719 67.41 2.88 6.75
N ILE A 720 66.16 2.56 7.08
CA ILE A 720 65.80 1.43 7.94
C ILE A 720 65.84 0.18 7.06
N HIS A 721 66.79 -0.73 7.29
CA HIS A 721 66.74 -2.08 6.75
C HIS A 721 65.83 -2.93 7.66
N LEU A 722 64.86 -3.63 7.08
CA LEU A 722 63.82 -4.39 7.81
C LEU A 722 64.28 -5.73 8.39
N ASP A 723 65.57 -6.06 8.33
CA ASP A 723 66.11 -7.38 8.68
C ASP A 723 66.93 -7.42 9.99
N ASP A 724 66.87 -6.39 10.85
CA ASP A 724 67.50 -6.38 12.19
C ASP A 724 66.49 -6.23 13.34
#